data_AF-A0A7C2TGM7-F1
#
_entry.id   AF-A0A7C2TGM7-F1
#
_cell.length_a   1.000
_cell.length_b   1.000
_cell.length_c   1.000
_cell.angle_alpha   90.00
_cell.angle_beta   90.00
_cell.angle_gamma   90.00
#
_symmetry.space_group_name_H-M   'P 1'
#
loop_
_entity.id
_entity.type
_entity.pdbx_description
1 polymer ?
#
loop_
_entity_poly.entity_id
_entity_poly.type
_entity_poly.pdbx_seq_one_letter_code
_entity_poly.pdbx_strand_id
1 'polypeptide(L)'
;MKPKVHWKHLLSLPALGILAIGGVISVRGQEPDPQPIGGLQPQVLFAERFDQSPPLREMAALQPEAAPVGGEIPLLPLPKAAGPFPAEPSYVDPVLQQTSDEAMQQPSMPGAQFNFEGVSNADNSSKVLPPDPNGDIGPNHYVQWVNLSMAIWEIDRATQTATLVYGPQPGNAVWAGFGGLCETTNDGDPIVLYDHLADRWLISQFSISSTYYECVAVSKTGDPTGGWYRYAFRANGNKMNDYPKFGVWPDAYYMTANQFVNGSLWGGAGVWAFEREKMLQGIREARMIYFDLYAANPNFGGMLPADLDGPPPPAGTPNYFAEIDDKKWLGPADALRIWEFYVDWANPDNSSFGNNLQPNWILNVAPFNPQCGYPEPKFCVPQPGTSQGLDAISDRLMHRLQYRNFGSYSTLVTNHTVDIGDEAGRTGIRWYELRNNGAGWSIFQQDTFAGGAPNGEHRWMASAAMDGDGNIAIGYSVSSATVYPSIRYAGRLKDDPLHTLPRAEASLMEGKGSQLSQSGRWGDYSMLGVDPLDDCTFWYTQEYYAVTNQFSPWRTRIGSFSFPSCQTAPAGDLQGRVYDAASQVALGGASISAGTYNTLSAADGTYQIADLPAGTYTVTASLYGYQTVSEPGIQINNNASTTQDFALDRLPMATVRGTVKDGSGHGWPLYARLVISAPGFAQTVFTDPEDGSYQVQLAGGVAHTFAVQAMLSGYLARHPVVTPNIPETVRDFTLLVNETACDAPGYQLAAGCLAIPGGLLVGNVYDANSGAGIIGATIASDQRPEEATQSQSNPEDPNVDDGFYILFSSQTGMQPFTASEAFYQDDMQQAEVITDGVALSDFHLPAGRLLIYPTTLSATQAPTETITYTLLVTNTGGAPASFSLSEVNVLAAAAAPNGPYAPATRRVSPKRLNDLDASAVYIYRPPETKTLEGGDLLRSWHSGLSHPWGIAVNPLTGDLWVGDVSAAGGDDIAHRFTPAGQVTGDTLSLIDPQRPIIFPADLVYDPFSATLWQANVGGEPCVVEISPQLGRPSGQVICPPIAHGQRGLAFNPYDSTFFSGSWTDGILHQFNAAGSPLRSVNLAMNISGLAFNPDTGHLFVLSNADQGFDVYVLDGESLTILGGFDVSGLEDFQQAGMEIDCQGHLWIINQVSGEVLEVDSGERSACAWADVPWLEISPSAGNLAPGEWLSINLVLDASLANGLSNTAQVVLVNDTPYGSITIPISLLLPEAKSFIPFISR
;
A
#
# COMPACT_ATOMS: atom_id res chain seq x y z
N MET A 1 -47.12 38.06 -1.91
CA MET A 1 -46.57 39.43 -2.02
C MET A 1 -45.10 39.22 -2.41
N LYS A 2 -44.52 39.63 -3.55
CA LYS A 2 -44.52 40.90 -4.31
C LYS A 2 -43.98 42.11 -3.50
N PRO A 3 -43.09 42.98 -4.06
CA PRO A 3 -42.20 42.74 -5.22
C PRO A 3 -40.85 43.52 -5.28
N LYS A 4 -40.11 43.30 -6.39
CA LYS A 4 -39.07 44.15 -7.06
C LYS A 4 -37.62 44.05 -6.56
N VAL A 5 -36.56 43.90 -7.38
CA VAL A 5 -36.28 44.00 -8.85
C VAL A 5 -35.99 45.40 -9.43
N HIS A 6 -34.82 45.53 -10.11
CA HIS A 6 -34.63 46.11 -11.45
C HIS A 6 -33.29 45.60 -12.06
N TRP A 7 -33.13 45.08 -13.30
CA TRP A 7 -33.63 45.35 -14.68
C TRP A 7 -32.54 46.01 -15.56
N LYS A 8 -32.39 45.80 -16.89
CA LYS A 8 -33.21 45.20 -18.00
C LYS A 8 -32.28 44.89 -19.23
N HIS A 9 -32.61 44.42 -20.45
CA HIS A 9 -33.83 44.13 -21.27
C HIS A 9 -33.42 43.08 -22.39
N LEU A 10 -34.07 42.78 -23.55
CA LEU A 10 -35.25 43.29 -24.29
C LEU A 10 -36.22 42.18 -24.84
N LEU A 11 -36.32 41.98 -26.18
CA LEU A 11 -37.33 41.26 -27.03
C LEU A 11 -36.76 41.10 -28.49
N SER A 12 -37.34 40.44 -29.52
CA SER A 12 -38.70 39.87 -29.80
C SER A 12 -38.76 38.87 -31.00
N LEU A 13 -39.53 37.76 -30.88
CA LEU A 13 -40.74 37.29 -31.64
C LEU A 13 -40.92 37.55 -33.18
N PRO A 14 -41.82 36.82 -33.94
CA PRO A 14 -42.25 35.39 -33.89
C PRO A 14 -42.67 34.73 -35.27
N ALA A 15 -43.25 33.51 -35.23
CA ALA A 15 -44.35 32.96 -36.10
C ALA A 15 -44.05 32.47 -37.56
N LEU A 16 -44.74 31.49 -38.18
CA LEU A 16 -45.69 30.41 -37.75
C LEU A 16 -45.74 29.28 -38.83
N GLY A 17 -46.01 28.01 -38.45
CA GLY A 17 -46.24 26.90 -39.41
C GLY A 17 -46.87 25.65 -38.75
N ILE A 18 -47.71 24.88 -39.47
CA ILE A 18 -48.66 23.88 -38.92
C ILE A 18 -48.97 22.73 -39.91
N LEU A 19 -48.93 21.45 -39.46
CA LEU A 19 -49.94 20.40 -39.77
C LEU A 19 -49.76 19.09 -38.98
N ALA A 20 -50.86 18.38 -38.73
CA ALA A 20 -51.02 17.21 -37.82
C ALA A 20 -52.19 16.30 -38.32
N ILE A 21 -52.67 15.21 -37.70
CA ILE A 21 -52.63 14.70 -36.31
C ILE A 21 -52.65 13.16 -36.30
N GLY A 22 -51.97 12.51 -35.35
CA GLY A 22 -52.20 11.11 -34.96
C GLY A 22 -51.36 10.72 -33.73
N GLY A 23 -51.93 10.10 -32.70
CA GLY A 23 -51.17 9.81 -31.46
C GLY A 23 -51.89 8.99 -30.39
N VAL A 24 -51.13 8.66 -29.35
CA VAL A 24 -51.55 8.01 -28.09
C VAL A 24 -50.89 8.76 -26.92
N ILE A 25 -51.46 8.66 -25.72
CA ILE A 25 -51.12 9.47 -24.55
C ILE A 25 -49.80 9.03 -23.90
N SER A 26 -49.00 10.00 -23.44
CA SER A 26 -48.06 9.80 -22.33
C SER A 26 -48.05 11.03 -21.40
N VAL A 27 -47.57 10.86 -20.17
CA VAL A 27 -47.65 11.84 -19.07
C VAL A 27 -46.48 12.82 -19.13
N ARG A 28 -46.68 14.06 -18.66
CA ARG A 28 -45.60 15.04 -18.48
C ARG A 28 -44.69 14.62 -17.32
N GLY A 29 -43.41 14.36 -17.62
CA GLY A 29 -42.36 14.50 -16.61
C GLY A 29 -42.12 15.97 -16.27
N GLN A 30 -41.58 16.23 -15.09
CA GLN A 30 -40.92 17.50 -14.79
C GLN A 30 -39.56 17.53 -15.50
N GLU A 31 -39.11 18.72 -15.90
CA GLU A 31 -37.69 18.93 -16.20
C GLU A 31 -36.92 18.85 -14.88
N PRO A 32 -35.79 18.12 -14.81
CA PRO A 32 -34.93 18.13 -13.63
C PRO A 32 -34.23 19.49 -13.49
N ASP A 33 -34.00 19.93 -12.25
CA ASP A 33 -33.16 21.09 -11.98
C ASP A 33 -31.73 20.89 -12.52
N PRO A 34 -31.06 21.95 -12.98
CA PRO A 34 -29.69 21.86 -13.48
C PRO A 34 -28.72 21.52 -12.34
N GLN A 35 -28.15 20.33 -12.41
CA GLN A 35 -27.04 19.90 -11.54
C GLN A 35 -25.85 20.88 -11.66
N PRO A 36 -25.09 21.12 -10.58
CA PRO A 36 -23.88 21.94 -10.65
C PRO A 36 -22.84 21.33 -11.59
N ILE A 37 -22.23 22.16 -12.45
CA ILE A 37 -21.19 21.71 -13.39
C ILE A 37 -19.86 21.65 -12.63
N GLY A 38 -19.58 20.52 -11.98
CA GLY A 38 -18.44 20.30 -11.07
C GLY A 38 -17.04 20.23 -11.70
N GLY A 39 -16.80 20.93 -12.82
CA GLY A 39 -15.56 20.88 -13.61
C GLY A 39 -14.96 22.26 -13.92
N LEU A 40 -15.15 23.25 -13.04
CA LEU A 40 -14.64 24.62 -13.20
C LEU A 40 -14.00 25.20 -11.93
N GLN A 41 -13.86 24.42 -10.85
CA GLN A 41 -13.34 24.84 -9.56
C GLN A 41 -12.29 23.82 -9.08
N PRO A 42 -11.27 24.23 -8.29
CA PRO A 42 -10.30 23.31 -7.73
C PRO A 42 -10.99 22.27 -6.83
N GLN A 43 -10.59 21.01 -6.96
CA GLN A 43 -10.97 19.97 -6.00
C GLN A 43 -9.84 19.80 -4.99
N VAL A 44 -10.15 20.03 -3.71
CA VAL A 44 -9.19 19.94 -2.61
C VAL A 44 -9.29 18.56 -1.99
N LEU A 45 -8.22 17.77 -2.09
CA LEU A 45 -8.13 16.40 -1.61
C LEU A 45 -6.92 16.25 -0.68
N PHE A 46 -6.86 15.15 0.05
CA PHE A 46 -5.80 14.85 1.01
C PHE A 46 -5.16 13.49 0.66
N ALA A 47 -3.99 13.20 1.21
CA ALA A 47 -3.49 11.84 1.23
C ALA A 47 -4.44 10.96 2.06
N GLU A 48 -5.02 9.93 1.45
CA GLU A 48 -5.87 8.97 2.17
C GLU A 48 -5.01 8.09 3.09
N ARG A 49 -3.71 7.99 2.82
CA ARG A 49 -2.74 7.24 3.63
C ARG A 49 -1.37 7.90 3.67
N PHE A 50 -0.73 7.89 4.84
CA PHE A 50 0.61 8.43 5.08
C PHE A 50 1.34 7.63 6.17
N ASP A 51 2.66 7.45 6.02
CA ASP A 51 3.57 7.13 7.11
C ASP A 51 5.01 7.63 6.83
N GLN A 52 5.96 7.15 7.63
CA GLN A 52 7.39 7.27 7.31
C GLN A 52 8.07 5.91 7.31
N SER A 53 8.91 5.64 6.30
CA SER A 53 9.66 4.39 6.23
C SER A 53 10.87 4.36 7.17
N PRO A 54 11.37 3.14 7.51
CA PRO A 54 12.77 2.92 7.87
C PRO A 54 13.73 3.33 6.73
N PRO A 55 15.05 3.38 6.94
CA PRO A 55 16.00 3.59 5.85
C PRO A 55 15.89 2.50 4.77
N LEU A 56 15.85 2.89 3.50
CA LEU A 56 15.64 1.98 2.37
C LEU A 56 16.73 0.88 2.28
N ARG A 57 17.96 1.20 2.70
CA ARG A 57 19.08 0.26 2.88
C ARG A 57 18.90 -0.79 3.99
N GLU A 58 18.01 -0.54 4.93
CA GLU A 58 17.69 -1.42 6.07
C GLU A 58 16.39 -2.20 5.85
N MET A 59 15.59 -1.81 4.84
CA MET A 59 14.39 -2.53 4.42
C MET A 59 14.76 -3.82 3.67
N ALA A 60 14.03 -4.90 3.93
CA ALA A 60 14.29 -6.19 3.31
C ALA A 60 14.08 -6.14 1.78
N ALA A 61 14.98 -6.77 1.04
CA ALA A 61 14.89 -6.83 -0.41
C ALA A 61 13.64 -7.61 -0.87
N LEU A 62 12.68 -6.92 -1.49
CA LEU A 62 11.52 -7.56 -2.09
C LEU A 62 12.00 -8.47 -3.22
N GLN A 63 11.64 -9.76 -3.15
CA GLN A 63 11.81 -10.65 -4.29
C GLN A 63 10.95 -10.11 -5.44
N PRO A 64 11.48 -9.96 -6.67
CA PRO A 64 10.69 -9.52 -7.80
C PRO A 64 9.51 -10.47 -8.00
N GLU A 65 8.29 -9.99 -7.76
CA GLU A 65 7.10 -10.84 -7.82
C GLU A 65 7.01 -11.45 -9.22
N ALA A 66 6.70 -12.75 -9.31
CA ALA A 66 6.75 -13.56 -10.53
C ALA A 66 5.64 -13.21 -11.54
N ALA A 67 5.64 -11.95 -11.96
CA ALA A 67 4.67 -11.36 -12.85
C ALA A 67 4.76 -11.95 -14.26
N PRO A 68 3.65 -11.97 -15.01
CA PRO A 68 3.56 -12.63 -16.30
C PRO A 68 4.57 -12.10 -17.34
N VAL A 69 5.54 -12.95 -17.73
CA VAL A 69 6.56 -12.67 -18.75
C VAL A 69 5.91 -12.29 -20.09
N GLY A 70 6.11 -11.04 -20.52
CA GLY A 70 5.62 -10.51 -21.79
C GLY A 70 4.14 -10.09 -21.75
N GLY A 71 3.88 -8.99 -21.06
CA GLY A 71 2.70 -8.15 -21.30
C GLY A 71 3.12 -6.89 -22.06
N GLU A 72 2.45 -6.61 -23.18
CA GLU A 72 2.37 -5.26 -23.73
C GLU A 72 1.34 -4.50 -22.87
N ILE A 73 1.73 -3.37 -22.28
CA ILE A 73 0.77 -2.47 -21.63
C ILE A 73 -0.14 -1.92 -22.75
N PRO A 74 -1.48 -2.04 -22.63
CA PRO A 74 -2.38 -1.61 -23.70
C PRO A 74 -2.15 -0.15 -24.09
N LEU A 75 -1.90 0.11 -25.37
CA LEU A 75 -1.79 1.49 -25.88
C LEU A 75 -3.11 2.22 -25.64
N LEU A 76 -3.11 3.16 -24.69
CA LEU A 76 -4.24 4.03 -24.38
C LEU A 76 -4.17 5.30 -25.26
N PRO A 77 -5.07 5.45 -26.26
CA PRO A 77 -4.95 6.51 -27.25
C PRO A 77 -5.39 7.89 -26.72
N LEU A 78 -4.58 8.91 -27.00
CA LEU A 78 -4.98 10.32 -26.88
C LEU A 78 -6.15 10.66 -27.83
N PRO A 79 -6.96 11.69 -27.52
CA PRO A 79 -8.17 12.07 -28.27
C PRO A 79 -7.88 12.73 -29.63
N LYS A 80 -6.62 12.74 -30.08
CA LYS A 80 -6.17 13.38 -31.32
C LYS A 80 -6.95 12.81 -32.51
N ALA A 81 -7.84 13.62 -33.09
CA ALA A 81 -9.13 13.12 -33.60
C ALA A 81 -9.08 12.09 -34.75
N ALA A 82 -9.83 10.98 -34.58
CA ALA A 82 -10.10 10.01 -35.64
C ALA A 82 -11.12 10.56 -36.66
N GLY A 83 -10.66 10.93 -37.85
CA GLY A 83 -11.52 11.36 -38.96
C GLY A 83 -10.94 10.96 -40.32
N PRO A 84 -11.78 10.74 -41.35
CA PRO A 84 -11.33 10.38 -42.71
C PRO A 84 -10.84 11.64 -43.45
N PHE A 85 -9.74 12.23 -42.96
CA PHE A 85 -9.11 13.38 -43.59
C PHE A 85 -8.43 12.97 -44.89
N PRO A 86 -8.53 13.76 -45.98
CA PRO A 86 -7.75 13.52 -47.18
C PRO A 86 -6.26 13.64 -46.85
N ALA A 87 -5.43 12.81 -47.49
CA ALA A 87 -3.99 12.93 -47.38
C ALA A 87 -3.56 14.26 -48.01
N GLU A 88 -3.17 15.23 -47.18
CA GLU A 88 -2.39 16.38 -47.60
C GLU A 88 -1.09 15.88 -48.27
N PRO A 89 -0.58 16.55 -49.32
CA PRO A 89 0.72 16.21 -49.88
C PRO A 89 1.79 16.40 -48.79
N SER A 90 2.62 15.38 -48.57
CA SER A 90 3.79 15.51 -47.70
C SER A 90 4.64 16.68 -48.17
N TYR A 91 5.03 17.52 -47.22
CA TYR A 91 5.82 18.71 -47.44
C TYR A 91 7.05 18.63 -46.54
N VAL A 92 8.22 19.01 -47.09
CA VAL A 92 9.46 19.09 -46.31
C VAL A 92 9.26 20.05 -45.14
N ASP A 93 9.66 19.64 -43.94
CA ASP A 93 9.53 20.47 -42.74
C ASP A 93 10.18 21.86 -42.99
N PRO A 94 9.43 22.97 -42.85
CA PRO A 94 9.88 24.31 -43.20
C PRO A 94 10.99 24.85 -42.28
N VAL A 95 11.27 24.17 -41.16
CA VAL A 95 12.41 24.43 -40.26
C VAL A 95 13.31 23.20 -40.11
N LEU A 96 13.39 22.33 -41.11
CA LEU A 96 14.42 21.28 -41.20
C LEU A 96 15.83 21.90 -41.26
N GLN A 97 16.68 21.55 -40.31
CA GLN A 97 18.05 22.07 -40.22
C GLN A 97 18.85 21.79 -41.50
N GLN A 98 19.21 22.84 -42.25
CA GLN A 98 20.03 22.69 -43.46
C GLN A 98 21.52 22.58 -43.12
N THR A 99 22.05 21.36 -43.13
CA THR A 99 23.49 21.12 -42.95
C THR A 99 24.28 21.53 -44.20
N SER A 100 25.15 22.53 -44.07
CA SER A 100 26.14 22.91 -45.09
C SER A 100 27.46 22.15 -44.93
N ASP A 101 28.31 22.17 -45.96
CA ASP A 101 29.70 21.67 -45.88
C ASP A 101 30.55 22.40 -44.83
N GLU A 102 30.13 23.60 -44.40
CA GLU A 102 30.76 24.37 -43.31
C GLU A 102 30.26 23.91 -41.93
N ALA A 103 29.02 23.44 -41.80
CA ALA A 103 28.52 22.81 -40.58
C ALA A 103 29.27 21.50 -40.26
N MET A 104 29.73 20.77 -41.29
CA MET A 104 30.59 19.58 -41.13
C MET A 104 32.00 19.88 -40.58
N GLN A 105 32.37 21.16 -40.36
CA GLN A 105 33.64 21.57 -39.75
C GLN A 105 33.50 22.01 -38.29
N GLN A 106 32.29 21.95 -37.72
CA GLN A 106 32.04 22.32 -36.34
C GLN A 106 32.55 21.26 -35.35
N PRO A 107 32.93 21.66 -34.11
CA PRO A 107 33.27 20.70 -33.08
C PRO A 107 32.12 19.73 -32.79
N SER A 108 32.45 18.43 -32.68
CA SER A 108 31.53 17.40 -32.19
C SER A 108 31.02 17.72 -30.79
N MET A 109 29.89 17.09 -30.44
CA MET A 109 29.46 17.01 -29.04
C MET A 109 30.58 16.40 -28.17
N PRO A 110 30.70 16.82 -26.90
CA PRO A 110 31.67 16.26 -25.97
C PRO A 110 31.43 14.76 -25.77
N GLY A 111 32.50 13.97 -25.64
CA GLY A 111 32.36 12.54 -25.33
C GLY A 111 31.82 12.32 -23.91
N ALA A 112 31.10 11.22 -23.71
CA ALA A 112 30.52 10.88 -22.41
C ALA A 112 31.60 10.70 -21.32
N GLN A 113 31.36 11.29 -20.15
CA GLN A 113 32.21 11.25 -18.97
C GLN A 113 31.88 10.00 -18.13
N PHE A 114 30.62 9.89 -17.68
CA PHE A 114 30.07 8.63 -17.18
C PHE A 114 29.35 7.91 -18.32
N ASN A 115 29.45 6.57 -18.37
CA ASN A 115 28.79 5.73 -19.38
C ASN A 115 28.66 4.29 -18.85
N PHE A 116 27.51 3.91 -18.29
CA PHE A 116 27.26 2.62 -17.62
C PHE A 116 25.88 2.02 -17.95
N GLU A 117 25.68 0.74 -17.60
CA GLU A 117 24.38 0.05 -17.77
C GLU A 117 23.42 0.52 -16.67
N GLY A 118 22.18 0.86 -17.03
CA GLY A 118 21.10 1.07 -16.07
C GLY A 118 20.27 -0.20 -15.86
N VAL A 119 19.09 -0.04 -15.24
CA VAL A 119 18.06 -1.08 -15.12
C VAL A 119 17.65 -1.56 -16.53
N SER A 120 17.41 -2.86 -16.66
CA SER A 120 17.10 -3.52 -17.92
C SER A 120 15.82 -4.36 -17.87
N ASN A 121 15.42 -4.91 -19.02
CA ASN A 121 14.32 -5.88 -19.03
C ASN A 121 14.68 -7.16 -18.25
N ALA A 122 15.96 -7.46 -18.02
CA ALA A 122 16.37 -8.60 -17.22
C ALA A 122 16.00 -8.43 -15.73
N ASP A 123 15.84 -7.20 -15.25
CA ASP A 123 15.57 -6.85 -13.86
C ASP A 123 14.06 -6.69 -13.58
N ASN A 124 13.31 -6.15 -14.56
CA ASN A 124 11.85 -6.08 -14.54
C ASN A 124 11.21 -7.48 -14.52
N SER A 125 10.39 -7.84 -13.52
CA SER A 125 9.97 -9.24 -13.32
C SER A 125 9.13 -9.81 -14.47
N SER A 126 8.09 -9.08 -14.91
CA SER A 126 7.19 -9.44 -16.02
C SER A 126 7.76 -9.22 -17.43
N LYS A 127 9.03 -8.83 -17.59
CA LYS A 127 9.67 -8.60 -18.90
C LYS A 127 8.87 -7.64 -19.81
N VAL A 128 8.48 -6.50 -19.23
CA VAL A 128 7.52 -5.53 -19.78
C VAL A 128 7.95 -4.88 -21.10
N LEU A 129 6.95 -4.37 -21.82
CA LEU A 129 7.09 -3.54 -23.02
C LEU A 129 5.90 -2.54 -23.07
N PRO A 130 6.12 -1.26 -23.41
CA PRO A 130 7.41 -0.63 -23.70
C PRO A 130 8.32 -0.44 -22.46
N PRO A 131 9.55 0.05 -22.62
CA PRO A 131 10.46 0.40 -21.54
C PRO A 131 10.30 1.87 -21.17
N ASP A 132 10.14 2.19 -19.90
CA ASP A 132 9.83 3.57 -19.50
C ASP A 132 10.93 4.15 -18.60
N PRO A 133 12.07 4.60 -19.20
CA PRO A 133 13.25 5.02 -18.47
C PRO A 133 13.14 6.44 -17.90
N ASN A 134 12.92 6.52 -16.59
CA ASN A 134 13.02 7.75 -15.81
C ASN A 134 14.24 7.68 -14.86
N GLY A 135 14.88 8.82 -14.58
CA GLY A 135 16.03 8.85 -13.68
C GLY A 135 16.82 10.16 -13.70
N ASP A 136 17.28 10.56 -12.51
CA ASP A 136 17.82 11.89 -12.23
C ASP A 136 19.09 11.89 -11.37
N ILE A 137 19.78 13.02 -11.33
CA ILE A 137 21.08 13.25 -10.69
C ILE A 137 20.97 14.19 -9.49
N GLY A 138 21.49 13.76 -8.34
CA GLY A 138 21.72 14.59 -7.17
C GLY A 138 23.21 14.78 -6.86
N PRO A 139 23.57 15.51 -5.79
CA PRO A 139 24.94 15.81 -5.42
C PRO A 139 25.84 14.59 -5.23
N ASN A 140 25.31 13.43 -4.82
CA ASN A 140 26.11 12.21 -4.58
C ASN A 140 25.53 10.93 -5.19
N HIS A 141 24.33 10.96 -5.76
CA HIS A 141 23.63 9.76 -6.24
C HIS A 141 22.96 10.00 -7.60
N TYR A 142 22.88 8.96 -8.42
CA TYR A 142 21.96 8.86 -9.55
C TYR A 142 20.89 7.81 -9.20
N VAL A 143 19.62 8.14 -9.41
CA VAL A 143 18.49 7.22 -9.18
C VAL A 143 17.80 6.98 -10.51
N GLN A 144 17.50 5.73 -10.83
CA GLN A 144 16.78 5.35 -12.04
C GLN A 144 15.64 4.39 -11.69
N TRP A 145 14.48 4.58 -12.29
CA TRP A 145 13.35 3.66 -12.21
C TRP A 145 12.83 3.43 -13.63
N VAL A 146 12.78 2.16 -14.05
CA VAL A 146 12.35 1.75 -15.39
C VAL A 146 11.21 0.73 -15.23
N ASN A 147 9.99 1.17 -15.55
CA ASN A 147 8.73 0.48 -15.28
C ASN A 147 8.61 -0.04 -13.84
N LEU A 148 8.90 -1.33 -13.62
CA LEU A 148 8.62 -2.04 -12.37
C LEU A 148 9.86 -2.20 -11.49
N SER A 149 11.03 -1.68 -11.90
CA SER A 149 12.27 -1.82 -11.15
C SER A 149 13.08 -0.52 -11.03
N MET A 150 13.59 -0.28 -9.82
CA MET A 150 14.39 0.88 -9.42
C MET A 150 15.80 0.47 -8.96
N ALA A 151 16.78 1.33 -9.23
CA ALA A 151 18.16 1.21 -8.74
C ALA A 151 18.79 2.58 -8.41
N ILE A 152 19.81 2.57 -7.55
CA ILE A 152 20.50 3.74 -7.02
C ILE A 152 22.02 3.51 -7.13
N TRP A 153 22.73 4.48 -7.71
CA TRP A 153 24.19 4.49 -7.79
C TRP A 153 24.76 5.66 -7.00
N GLU A 154 25.80 5.42 -6.21
CA GLU A 154 26.70 6.45 -5.67
C GLU A 154 27.63 6.95 -6.78
N ILE A 155 27.81 8.26 -6.89
CA ILE A 155 28.51 8.93 -8.02
C ILE A 155 29.78 9.62 -7.53
N ASP A 156 30.92 8.94 -7.65
CA ASP A 156 32.24 9.53 -7.40
C ASP A 156 32.73 10.27 -8.65
N ARG A 157 32.55 11.59 -8.66
CA ARG A 157 33.04 12.50 -9.73
C ARG A 157 34.57 12.65 -9.75
N ALA A 158 35.29 12.30 -8.68
CA ALA A 158 36.75 12.38 -8.61
C ALA A 158 37.44 11.15 -9.21
N THR A 159 36.84 9.96 -9.11
CA THR A 159 37.31 8.75 -9.83
C THR A 159 36.54 8.46 -11.13
N GLN A 160 35.44 9.18 -11.40
CA GLN A 160 34.50 8.95 -12.49
C GLN A 160 33.89 7.53 -12.44
N THR A 161 33.46 7.10 -11.25
CA THR A 161 32.84 5.79 -11.04
C THR A 161 31.41 5.92 -10.50
N ALA A 162 30.52 5.08 -11.01
CA ALA A 162 29.15 4.93 -10.51
C ALA A 162 29.02 3.55 -9.87
N THR A 163 28.80 3.51 -8.56
CA THR A 163 28.73 2.27 -7.76
C THR A 163 27.29 1.98 -7.40
N LEU A 164 26.76 0.83 -7.83
CA LEU A 164 25.41 0.39 -7.47
C LEU A 164 25.34 0.14 -5.95
N VAL A 165 24.57 0.96 -5.22
CA VAL A 165 24.44 0.91 -3.75
C VAL A 165 23.08 0.39 -3.28
N TYR A 166 22.06 0.47 -4.14
CA TYR A 166 20.76 -0.17 -3.92
C TYR A 166 20.13 -0.58 -5.25
N GLY A 167 19.38 -1.68 -5.26
CA GLY A 167 18.74 -2.21 -6.47
C GLY A 167 19.63 -3.14 -7.31
N PRO A 168 19.10 -3.62 -8.46
CA PRO A 168 17.72 -3.48 -8.90
C PRO A 168 16.73 -4.14 -7.93
N GLN A 169 15.66 -3.43 -7.60
CA GLN A 169 14.56 -3.88 -6.74
C GLN A 169 13.22 -3.52 -7.38
N PRO A 170 12.11 -4.17 -6.97
CA PRO A 170 10.76 -3.70 -7.29
C PRO A 170 10.56 -2.24 -6.84
N GLY A 171 9.89 -1.42 -7.64
CA GLY A 171 9.65 0.00 -7.32
C GLY A 171 8.83 0.20 -6.04
N ASN A 172 7.81 -0.64 -5.85
CA ASN A 172 7.00 -0.70 -4.64
C ASN A 172 7.79 -1.06 -3.36
N ALA A 173 9.06 -1.47 -3.44
CA ALA A 173 9.90 -1.73 -2.26
C ALA A 173 10.02 -0.51 -1.34
N VAL A 174 9.90 0.71 -1.86
CA VAL A 174 9.87 1.92 -1.02
C VAL A 174 8.63 1.97 -0.13
N TRP A 175 7.52 1.36 -0.54
CA TRP A 175 6.28 1.20 0.24
C TRP A 175 6.20 -0.16 0.97
N ALA A 176 7.27 -0.94 1.08
CA ALA A 176 7.24 -2.15 1.90
C ALA A 176 6.98 -1.82 3.39
N GLY A 177 6.06 -2.54 4.04
CA GLY A 177 5.54 -2.21 5.36
C GLY A 177 4.84 -0.85 5.41
N PHE A 178 4.16 -0.44 4.33
CA PHE A 178 3.23 0.69 4.31
C PHE A 178 1.84 0.18 4.64
N GLY A 179 1.25 -0.63 3.75
CA GLY A 179 -0.11 -1.16 3.77
C GLY A 179 -1.05 -0.50 2.76
N GLY A 180 -1.96 -1.28 2.17
CA GLY A 180 -2.83 -0.85 1.09
C GLY A 180 -2.13 -0.80 -0.27
N LEU A 181 -2.81 -0.25 -1.29
CA LEU A 181 -2.45 -0.47 -2.69
C LEU A 181 -1.00 -0.12 -3.04
N CYS A 182 -0.48 1.03 -2.59
CA CYS A 182 0.90 1.46 -2.90
C CYS A 182 2.00 0.48 -2.46
N GLU A 183 1.73 -0.39 -1.47
CA GLU A 183 2.62 -1.53 -1.16
C GLU A 183 2.34 -2.73 -2.06
N THR A 184 1.07 -3.11 -2.21
CA THR A 184 0.67 -4.36 -2.87
C THR A 184 0.71 -4.32 -4.40
N THR A 185 0.85 -3.13 -5.01
CA THR A 185 0.94 -2.93 -6.47
C THR A 185 2.28 -2.35 -6.88
N ASN A 186 2.77 -2.78 -8.03
CA ASN A 186 4.02 -2.31 -8.64
C ASN A 186 3.73 -2.19 -10.15
N ASP A 187 2.96 -1.18 -10.52
CA ASP A 187 2.23 -1.17 -11.80
C ASP A 187 2.99 -0.46 -12.93
N GLY A 188 3.86 0.50 -12.60
CA GLY A 188 4.73 1.17 -13.57
C GLY A 188 4.61 2.69 -13.59
N ASP A 189 4.77 3.26 -14.80
CA ASP A 189 4.81 4.69 -15.08
C ASP A 189 5.63 5.55 -14.09
N PRO A 190 6.90 5.21 -13.85
CA PRO A 190 7.65 5.79 -12.76
C PRO A 190 8.14 7.20 -13.04
N ILE A 191 8.17 8.01 -11.99
CA ILE A 191 8.88 9.29 -11.96
C ILE A 191 9.95 9.27 -10.87
N VAL A 192 11.12 9.84 -11.19
CA VAL A 192 12.23 10.11 -10.29
C VAL A 192 12.69 11.55 -10.56
N LEU A 193 12.65 12.42 -9.56
CA LEU A 193 13.12 13.81 -9.63
C LEU A 193 13.95 14.17 -8.40
N TYR A 194 15.00 14.98 -8.58
CA TYR A 194 15.76 15.56 -7.48
C TYR A 194 15.41 17.04 -7.25
N ASP A 195 14.77 17.31 -6.12
CA ASP A 195 14.43 18.62 -5.59
C ASP A 195 15.66 19.28 -4.95
N HIS A 196 16.49 19.91 -5.78
CA HIS A 196 17.70 20.65 -5.39
C HIS A 196 17.42 21.88 -4.52
N LEU A 197 16.17 22.37 -4.46
CA LEU A 197 15.80 23.46 -3.56
C LEU A 197 15.64 23.01 -2.11
N ALA A 198 15.50 21.71 -1.84
CA ALA A 198 15.37 21.15 -0.49
C ALA A 198 16.42 20.06 -0.16
N ASP A 199 17.30 19.71 -1.12
CA ASP A 199 18.14 18.50 -1.07
C ASP A 199 17.32 17.22 -0.86
N ARG A 200 16.32 16.96 -1.73
CA ARG A 200 15.44 15.78 -1.58
C ARG A 200 15.17 15.08 -2.91
N TRP A 201 15.06 13.77 -2.85
CA TRP A 201 14.46 12.95 -3.90
C TRP A 201 12.94 12.88 -3.75
N LEU A 202 12.24 13.02 -4.88
CA LEU A 202 10.84 12.63 -5.07
C LEU A 202 10.81 11.43 -6.02
N ILE A 203 9.97 10.45 -5.71
CA ILE A 203 9.62 9.37 -6.64
C ILE A 203 8.10 9.13 -6.63
N SER A 204 7.53 8.68 -7.75
CA SER A 204 6.14 8.19 -7.80
C SER A 204 5.94 7.01 -8.74
N GLN A 205 4.82 6.31 -8.52
CA GLN A 205 4.16 5.42 -9.47
C GLN A 205 2.64 5.60 -9.36
N PHE A 206 1.89 5.25 -10.40
CA PHE A 206 0.45 5.03 -10.27
C PHE A 206 0.13 3.71 -9.55
N SER A 207 -1.14 3.52 -9.19
CA SER A 207 -1.68 2.21 -8.78
C SER A 207 -3.04 1.97 -9.41
N ILE A 208 -3.21 0.81 -10.04
CA ILE A 208 -4.31 0.46 -10.93
C ILE A 208 -5.19 -0.60 -10.26
N SER A 209 -6.34 -0.18 -9.74
CA SER A 209 -7.31 -1.06 -9.09
C SER A 209 -8.75 -0.63 -9.41
N SER A 210 -9.73 -1.05 -8.59
CA SER A 210 -11.11 -0.53 -8.63
C SER A 210 -11.23 0.93 -8.17
N THR A 211 -10.13 1.52 -7.70
CA THR A 211 -9.91 2.94 -7.46
C THR A 211 -8.44 3.23 -7.77
N TYR A 212 -8.16 4.42 -8.30
CA TYR A 212 -6.85 4.77 -8.84
C TYR A 212 -6.11 5.74 -7.92
N TYR A 213 -4.82 5.50 -7.72
CA TYR A 213 -3.96 6.30 -6.85
C TYR A 213 -2.71 6.78 -7.60
N GLU A 214 -2.15 7.88 -7.11
CA GLU A 214 -0.78 8.28 -7.31
C GLU A 214 -0.04 8.03 -5.98
N CYS A 215 0.94 7.14 -6.00
CA CYS A 215 1.76 6.78 -4.85
C CYS A 215 3.03 7.62 -4.89
N VAL A 216 3.16 8.59 -3.98
CA VAL A 216 4.29 9.55 -3.98
C VAL A 216 5.12 9.37 -2.72
N ALA A 217 6.44 9.28 -2.86
CA ALA A 217 7.37 9.25 -1.76
C ALA A 217 8.42 10.37 -1.88
N VAL A 218 8.69 11.06 -0.76
CA VAL A 218 9.72 12.10 -0.66
C VAL A 218 10.72 11.67 0.39
N SER A 219 12.00 11.64 0.03
CA SER A 219 13.09 11.27 0.95
C SER A 219 13.15 12.19 2.19
N LYS A 220 13.80 11.75 3.27
CA LYS A 220 14.04 12.58 4.47
C LYS A 220 15.30 13.45 4.35
N THR A 221 16.18 13.15 3.40
CA THR A 221 17.53 13.72 3.18
C THR A 221 17.97 13.49 1.73
N GLY A 222 19.01 14.18 1.24
CA GLY A 222 19.60 13.94 -0.09
C GLY A 222 20.23 12.55 -0.33
N ASP A 223 20.30 11.73 0.71
CA ASP A 223 20.56 10.29 0.64
C ASP A 223 19.25 9.52 0.34
N PRO A 224 19.06 8.98 -0.89
CA PRO A 224 17.87 8.20 -1.26
C PRO A 224 17.87 6.78 -0.68
N THR A 225 19.01 6.31 -0.16
CA THR A 225 19.07 5.04 0.60
C THR A 225 18.58 5.22 2.05
N GLY A 226 18.35 6.47 2.47
CA GLY A 226 17.77 6.85 3.75
C GLY A 226 16.28 6.54 3.87
N GLY A 227 15.63 7.12 4.89
CA GLY A 227 14.19 6.96 5.10
C GLY A 227 13.37 7.92 4.23
N TRP A 228 12.10 7.59 4.04
CA TRP A 228 11.16 8.33 3.18
C TRP A 228 9.88 8.70 3.94
N TYR A 229 9.23 9.77 3.49
CA TYR A 229 7.86 10.15 3.81
C TYR A 229 6.96 9.63 2.67
N ARG A 230 5.99 8.77 3.00
CA ARG A 230 5.26 7.98 2.00
C ARG A 230 3.79 8.36 1.99
N TYR A 231 3.24 8.63 0.82
CA TYR A 231 1.88 9.10 0.62
C TYR A 231 1.13 8.24 -0.40
N ALA A 232 -0.16 8.02 -0.15
CA ALA A 232 -1.11 7.52 -1.14
C ALA A 232 -2.16 8.62 -1.39
N PHE A 233 -2.12 9.23 -2.57
CA PHE A 233 -3.09 10.21 -3.02
C PHE A 233 -4.07 9.53 -3.98
N ARG A 234 -5.37 9.58 -3.67
CA ARG A 234 -6.38 8.99 -4.55
C ARG A 234 -6.62 9.90 -5.76
N ALA A 235 -5.96 9.59 -6.87
CA ALA A 235 -6.05 10.34 -8.11
C ALA A 235 -7.49 10.42 -8.63
N ASN A 236 -8.22 9.29 -8.63
CA ASN A 236 -9.66 9.29 -8.90
C ASN A 236 -10.39 8.00 -8.46
N GLY A 237 -11.71 8.08 -8.30
CA GLY A 237 -12.58 6.91 -8.06
C GLY A 237 -13.01 6.14 -9.32
N ASN A 238 -12.94 6.72 -10.52
CA ASN A 238 -13.31 6.03 -11.76
C ASN A 238 -12.48 6.38 -13.01
N LYS A 239 -11.54 7.33 -12.92
CA LYS A 239 -10.59 7.68 -13.98
C LYS A 239 -9.16 7.24 -13.62
N MET A 240 -8.58 6.36 -14.43
CA MET A 240 -7.18 5.96 -14.30
C MET A 240 -6.27 7.10 -14.75
N ASN A 241 -5.25 7.43 -13.94
CA ASN A 241 -4.21 8.46 -14.15
C ASN A 241 -3.02 7.92 -14.98
N ASP A 242 -3.25 7.62 -16.25
CA ASP A 242 -2.23 7.13 -17.21
C ASP A 242 -1.17 8.18 -17.58
N TYR A 243 0.04 7.72 -17.93
CA TYR A 243 1.15 8.56 -18.39
C TYR A 243 1.50 9.74 -17.46
N PRO A 244 1.53 9.59 -16.11
CA PRO A 244 1.86 10.67 -15.19
C PRO A 244 3.21 11.32 -15.52
N LYS A 245 3.30 12.65 -15.42
CA LYS A 245 4.54 13.42 -15.52
C LYS A 245 4.53 14.50 -14.44
N PHE A 246 5.63 14.66 -13.71
CA PHE A 246 5.77 15.66 -12.66
C PHE A 246 6.78 16.76 -13.02
N GLY A 247 6.73 17.86 -12.27
CA GLY A 247 7.80 18.86 -12.19
C GLY A 247 7.92 19.45 -10.78
N VAL A 248 9.14 19.75 -10.36
CA VAL A 248 9.45 20.43 -9.09
C VAL A 248 9.24 21.93 -9.26
N TRP A 249 8.55 22.55 -8.30
CA TRP A 249 8.39 24.01 -8.18
C TRP A 249 8.52 24.43 -6.71
N PRO A 250 8.77 25.72 -6.38
CA PRO A 250 9.05 26.10 -4.99
C PRO A 250 7.88 25.89 -4.01
N ASP A 251 6.63 25.97 -4.45
CA ASP A 251 5.42 25.91 -3.61
C ASP A 251 4.65 24.58 -3.67
N ALA A 252 4.83 23.79 -4.74
CA ALA A 252 4.19 22.50 -4.92
C ALA A 252 5.01 21.56 -5.83
N TYR A 253 4.75 20.25 -5.71
CA TYR A 253 5.07 19.31 -6.78
C TYR A 253 3.89 19.28 -7.74
N TYR A 254 4.12 19.52 -9.02
CA TYR A 254 3.07 19.60 -10.04
C TYR A 254 3.03 18.35 -10.89
N MET A 255 1.84 17.89 -11.26
CA MET A 255 1.61 16.66 -12.02
C MET A 255 0.56 16.86 -13.11
N THR A 256 0.73 16.18 -14.23
CA THR A 256 -0.33 15.94 -15.23
C THR A 256 -0.47 14.45 -15.51
N ALA A 257 -1.67 14.01 -15.90
CA ALA A 257 -1.92 12.65 -16.39
C ALA A 257 -3.01 12.64 -17.47
N ASN A 258 -2.97 11.62 -18.32
CA ASN A 258 -4.04 11.28 -19.25
C ASN A 258 -5.09 10.45 -18.50
N GLN A 259 -6.36 10.86 -18.50
CA GLN A 259 -7.38 10.19 -17.71
C GLN A 259 -8.22 9.22 -18.53
N PHE A 260 -8.40 8.00 -18.03
CA PHE A 260 -9.22 6.97 -18.69
C PHE A 260 -10.32 6.44 -17.77
N VAL A 261 -11.58 6.73 -18.10
CA VAL A 261 -12.78 6.22 -17.42
C VAL A 261 -12.78 4.69 -17.50
N ASN A 262 -12.89 4.04 -16.35
CA ASN A 262 -12.79 2.58 -16.18
C ASN A 262 -11.54 1.99 -16.88
N GLY A 263 -10.40 2.70 -16.80
CA GLY A 263 -9.10 2.26 -17.32
C GLY A 263 -9.04 2.01 -18.82
N SER A 264 -9.97 2.54 -19.61
CA SER A 264 -10.07 2.18 -21.05
C SER A 264 -10.73 3.24 -21.95
N LEU A 265 -11.67 4.04 -21.46
CA LEU A 265 -12.35 5.06 -22.27
C LEU A 265 -11.79 6.44 -21.98
N TRP A 266 -11.38 7.18 -23.02
CA TRP A 266 -10.81 8.53 -22.86
C TRP A 266 -11.69 9.45 -21.99
N GLY A 267 -11.08 10.02 -20.96
CA GLY A 267 -11.71 10.80 -19.89
C GLY A 267 -11.13 12.19 -19.68
N GLY A 268 -10.24 12.68 -20.56
CA GLY A 268 -9.65 14.02 -20.52
C GLY A 268 -8.24 14.08 -19.95
N ALA A 269 -7.58 15.23 -20.01
CA ALA A 269 -6.40 15.49 -19.19
C ALA A 269 -6.81 15.80 -17.73
N GLY A 270 -5.93 15.51 -16.78
CA GLY A 270 -6.02 15.96 -15.39
C GLY A 270 -4.73 16.63 -14.96
N VAL A 271 -4.82 17.64 -14.08
CA VAL A 271 -3.65 18.32 -13.52
C VAL A 271 -3.78 18.47 -12.00
N TRP A 272 -2.67 18.27 -11.30
CA TRP A 272 -2.57 18.28 -9.84
C TRP A 272 -1.43 19.16 -9.35
N ALA A 273 -1.58 19.69 -8.14
CA ALA A 273 -0.51 20.29 -7.35
C ALA A 273 -0.54 19.67 -5.94
N PHE A 274 0.59 19.13 -5.46
CA PHE A 274 0.76 18.51 -4.15
C PHE A 274 1.51 19.45 -3.19
N GLU A 275 1.12 19.45 -1.91
CA GLU A 275 1.59 20.40 -0.88
C GLU A 275 3.04 20.12 -0.42
N ARG A 276 4.00 20.46 -1.29
CA ARG A 276 5.45 20.25 -1.14
C ARG A 276 5.99 20.61 0.24
N GLU A 277 5.64 21.78 0.79
CA GLU A 277 6.10 22.21 2.11
C GLU A 277 5.80 21.18 3.22
N LYS A 278 4.61 20.56 3.20
CA LYS A 278 4.22 19.52 4.16
C LYS A 278 4.85 18.16 3.85
N MET A 279 5.01 17.83 2.57
CA MET A 279 5.62 16.57 2.15
C MET A 279 7.12 16.50 2.51
N LEU A 280 7.83 17.61 2.37
CA LEU A 280 9.21 17.79 2.84
C LEU A 280 9.38 17.66 4.37
N GLN A 281 8.29 17.85 5.13
CA GLN A 281 8.26 17.77 6.60
C GLN A 281 7.68 16.45 7.13
N GLY A 282 7.12 15.59 6.27
CA GLY A 282 6.43 14.37 6.70
C GLY A 282 5.14 14.63 7.49
N ILE A 283 4.34 15.62 7.06
CA ILE A 283 3.03 15.91 7.64
C ILE A 283 1.96 15.11 6.90
N ARG A 284 1.09 14.39 7.64
CA ARG A 284 0.03 13.53 7.08
C ARG A 284 -1.00 14.32 6.28
N GLU A 285 -1.36 15.51 6.76
CA GLU A 285 -2.38 16.39 6.19
C GLU A 285 -1.86 17.18 4.96
N ALA A 286 -0.95 16.57 4.19
CA ALA A 286 -0.55 17.05 2.88
C ALA A 286 -1.76 17.02 1.93
N ARG A 287 -2.08 18.18 1.36
CA ARG A 287 -3.17 18.34 0.39
C ARG A 287 -2.67 18.09 -1.03
N MET A 288 -3.62 17.77 -1.90
CA MET A 288 -3.50 18.00 -3.34
C MET A 288 -4.66 18.85 -3.84
N ILE A 289 -4.43 19.62 -4.89
CA ILE A 289 -5.44 20.39 -5.60
C ILE A 289 -5.51 19.88 -7.03
N TYR A 290 -6.70 19.47 -7.47
CA TYR A 290 -6.96 18.81 -8.75
C TYR A 290 -7.90 19.63 -9.65
N PHE A 291 -7.64 19.63 -10.96
CA PHE A 291 -8.57 20.12 -12.00
C PHE A 291 -8.82 19.07 -13.09
N ASP A 292 -10.10 18.85 -13.40
CA ASP A 292 -10.57 17.99 -14.49
C ASP A 292 -10.75 18.80 -15.78
N LEU A 293 -9.93 18.53 -16.81
CA LEU A 293 -9.93 19.34 -18.03
C LEU A 293 -10.94 18.87 -19.10
N TYR A 294 -11.59 17.71 -18.91
CA TYR A 294 -12.52 17.14 -19.90
C TYR A 294 -13.69 18.06 -20.23
N ALA A 295 -14.23 18.76 -19.21
CA ALA A 295 -15.32 19.72 -19.37
C ALA A 295 -14.88 21.03 -20.04
N ALA A 296 -13.59 21.36 -20.00
CA ALA A 296 -13.02 22.56 -20.63
C ALA A 296 -12.72 22.33 -22.12
N ASN A 297 -12.12 21.19 -22.45
CA ASN A 297 -11.95 20.69 -23.82
C ASN A 297 -11.58 19.20 -23.77
N PRO A 298 -12.40 18.28 -24.33
CA PRO A 298 -12.10 16.86 -24.31
C PRO A 298 -10.91 16.43 -25.20
N ASN A 299 -10.23 17.38 -25.88
CA ASN A 299 -9.10 17.10 -26.77
C ASN A 299 -7.72 17.43 -26.18
N PHE A 300 -7.64 18.06 -24.99
CA PHE A 300 -6.37 18.30 -24.30
C PHE A 300 -5.81 16.97 -23.75
N GLY A 301 -4.54 16.66 -24.02
CA GLY A 301 -3.87 15.43 -23.57
C GLY A 301 -2.44 15.29 -24.11
N GLY A 302 -1.57 14.61 -23.36
CA GLY A 302 -0.13 14.60 -23.63
C GLY A 302 0.58 15.91 -23.21
N MET A 303 0.10 16.52 -22.12
CA MET A 303 0.69 17.71 -21.52
C MET A 303 1.96 17.38 -20.73
N LEU A 304 2.77 18.39 -20.40
CA LEU A 304 3.89 18.32 -19.43
C LEU A 304 3.80 19.50 -18.43
N PRO A 305 4.00 19.30 -17.12
CA PRO A 305 4.28 20.39 -16.18
C PRO A 305 5.72 20.89 -16.36
N ALA A 306 5.98 22.13 -15.95
CA ALA A 306 7.33 22.69 -15.99
C ALA A 306 8.14 22.20 -14.79
N ASP A 307 9.38 21.83 -15.06
CA ASP A 307 10.30 21.25 -14.08
C ASP A 307 11.54 22.14 -13.94
N LEU A 308 11.91 22.48 -12.71
CA LEU A 308 12.82 23.59 -12.39
C LEU A 308 14.28 23.14 -12.28
N ASP A 309 15.11 23.56 -13.23
CA ASP A 309 16.58 23.44 -13.11
C ASP A 309 17.21 24.80 -12.77
N GLY A 310 18.22 24.80 -11.88
CA GLY A 310 18.99 25.99 -11.52
C GLY A 310 18.26 26.96 -10.58
N PRO A 311 18.51 28.29 -10.67
CA PRO A 311 17.95 29.27 -9.75
C PRO A 311 16.41 29.33 -9.77
N PRO A 312 15.75 29.56 -8.62
CA PRO A 312 14.29 29.57 -8.51
C PRO A 312 13.62 30.67 -9.35
N PRO A 313 12.35 30.48 -9.74
CA PRO A 313 11.53 31.57 -10.26
C PRO A 313 11.31 32.66 -9.19
N PRO A 314 10.92 33.89 -9.56
CA PRO A 314 10.49 34.91 -8.60
C PRO A 314 9.34 34.42 -7.72
N ALA A 315 9.31 34.79 -6.45
CA ALA A 315 8.28 34.35 -5.50
C ALA A 315 6.86 34.71 -5.98
N GLY A 316 5.95 33.73 -5.97
CA GLY A 316 4.58 33.87 -6.48
C GLY A 316 4.42 33.68 -7.99
N THR A 317 5.46 33.24 -8.70
CA THR A 317 5.34 32.81 -10.11
C THR A 317 4.66 31.44 -10.18
N PRO A 318 3.55 31.28 -10.94
CA PRO A 318 2.89 29.99 -11.10
C PRO A 318 3.77 28.99 -11.86
N ASN A 319 3.51 27.69 -11.69
CA ASN A 319 4.08 26.67 -12.56
C ASN A 319 3.44 26.76 -13.97
N TYR A 320 4.17 26.32 -14.99
CA TYR A 320 3.73 26.38 -16.39
C TYR A 320 3.49 24.97 -16.94
N PHE A 321 2.33 24.72 -17.54
CA PHE A 321 2.07 23.44 -18.22
C PHE A 321 2.05 23.68 -19.73
N ALA A 322 2.56 22.74 -20.55
CA ALA A 322 2.54 22.87 -22.01
C ALA A 322 2.01 21.63 -22.74
N GLU A 323 1.44 21.84 -23.93
CA GLU A 323 0.93 20.83 -24.87
C GLU A 323 1.28 21.23 -26.31
N ILE A 324 1.48 20.26 -27.21
CA ILE A 324 1.63 20.48 -28.66
C ILE A 324 0.43 19.90 -29.42
N ASP A 325 -0.06 20.60 -30.44
CA ASP A 325 -1.05 20.04 -31.38
C ASP A 325 -0.77 20.41 -32.83
N ASP A 326 -1.00 19.45 -33.72
CA ASP A 326 -1.31 19.66 -35.14
C ASP A 326 -2.73 20.29 -35.28
N LYS A 327 -2.89 21.22 -36.23
CA LYS A 327 -4.17 21.86 -36.59
C LYS A 327 -5.31 20.89 -36.92
N LYS A 328 -5.01 19.64 -37.30
CA LYS A 328 -5.98 18.57 -37.53
C LYS A 328 -6.63 18.09 -36.23
N TRP A 329 -5.95 18.25 -35.09
CA TRP A 329 -6.45 17.86 -33.77
C TRP A 329 -7.11 19.04 -33.06
N LEU A 330 -6.45 20.20 -33.00
CA LEU A 330 -6.94 21.33 -32.20
C LEU A 330 -6.56 22.72 -32.76
N GLY A 331 -7.54 23.43 -33.32
CA GLY A 331 -7.41 24.83 -33.75
C GLY A 331 -6.90 25.00 -35.19
N PRO A 332 -6.80 26.24 -35.70
CA PRO A 332 -6.58 26.50 -37.13
C PRO A 332 -5.12 26.40 -37.58
N ALA A 333 -4.17 26.25 -36.66
CA ALA A 333 -2.73 26.22 -36.91
C ALA A 333 -2.04 25.30 -35.90
N ASP A 334 -0.91 24.74 -36.33
CA ASP A 334 -0.05 23.91 -35.48
C ASP A 334 0.53 24.81 -34.38
N ALA A 335 0.41 24.43 -33.11
CA ALA A 335 0.73 25.33 -32.00
C ALA A 335 1.13 24.62 -30.70
N LEU A 336 1.97 25.31 -29.91
CA LEU A 336 2.19 25.05 -28.49
C LEU A 336 1.12 25.80 -27.67
N ARG A 337 0.49 25.12 -26.71
CA ARG A 337 -0.40 25.72 -25.71
C ARG A 337 0.32 25.77 -24.38
N ILE A 338 0.17 26.86 -23.62
CA ILE A 338 0.79 27.04 -22.30
C ILE A 338 -0.26 27.55 -21.32
N TRP A 339 -0.35 26.90 -20.15
CA TRP A 339 -1.19 27.26 -19.03
C TRP A 339 -0.34 27.73 -17.85
N GLU A 340 -0.93 28.52 -16.96
CA GLU A 340 -0.40 28.81 -15.63
C GLU A 340 -1.19 28.00 -14.58
N PHE A 341 -0.50 27.36 -13.64
CA PHE A 341 -1.10 26.77 -12.45
C PHE A 341 -0.65 27.58 -11.22
N TYR A 342 -1.54 28.44 -10.75
CA TYR A 342 -1.38 29.17 -9.49
C TYR A 342 -2.07 28.42 -8.34
N VAL A 343 -1.37 28.25 -7.22
CA VAL A 343 -1.88 27.59 -6.02
C VAL A 343 -1.95 28.56 -4.83
N ASP A 344 -3.07 28.55 -4.11
CA ASP A 344 -3.25 29.30 -2.86
C ASP A 344 -3.41 28.32 -1.71
N TRP A 345 -2.30 27.92 -1.07
CA TRP A 345 -2.35 27.01 0.07
C TRP A 345 -3.05 27.60 1.31
N ALA A 346 -3.21 28.93 1.41
CA ALA A 346 -3.92 29.59 2.50
C ALA A 346 -5.45 29.57 2.30
N ASN A 347 -5.91 29.64 1.05
CA ASN A 347 -7.30 29.42 0.66
C ASN A 347 -7.39 28.64 -0.66
N PRO A 348 -7.36 27.29 -0.62
CA PRO A 348 -7.31 26.43 -1.81
C PRO A 348 -8.33 26.74 -2.91
N ASP A 349 -9.52 27.19 -2.55
CA ASP A 349 -10.62 27.57 -3.47
C ASP A 349 -10.25 28.75 -4.40
N ASN A 350 -9.24 29.56 -4.05
CA ASN A 350 -8.69 30.62 -4.91
C ASN A 350 -7.74 30.10 -6.00
N SER A 351 -7.30 28.83 -5.92
CA SER A 351 -6.32 28.27 -6.86
C SER A 351 -6.89 28.21 -8.27
N SER A 352 -6.03 28.37 -9.28
CA SER A 352 -6.47 28.50 -10.67
C SER A 352 -5.52 27.83 -11.65
N PHE A 353 -6.08 26.99 -12.52
CA PHE A 353 -5.42 26.47 -13.70
C PHE A 353 -5.93 27.17 -14.97
N GLY A 354 -5.01 27.65 -15.80
CA GLY A 354 -5.35 28.29 -17.07
C GLY A 354 -6.04 29.65 -16.94
N ASN A 355 -6.40 30.23 -18.09
CA ASN A 355 -7.43 31.24 -18.19
C ASN A 355 -8.82 30.56 -18.18
N ASN A 356 -9.30 30.17 -16.99
CA ASN A 356 -10.48 29.32 -16.80
C ASN A 356 -10.33 27.96 -17.53
N LEU A 357 -9.29 27.20 -17.18
CA LEU A 357 -8.90 25.90 -17.76
C LEU A 357 -8.46 25.94 -19.24
N GLN A 358 -8.60 27.07 -19.94
CA GLN A 358 -8.05 27.29 -21.28
C GLN A 358 -6.58 27.78 -21.19
N PRO A 359 -5.76 27.61 -22.24
CA PRO A 359 -4.39 28.10 -22.26
C PRO A 359 -4.28 29.62 -22.01
N ASN A 360 -3.28 30.04 -21.25
CA ASN A 360 -2.88 31.43 -21.07
C ASN A 360 -2.21 31.95 -22.36
N TRP A 361 -1.48 31.09 -23.08
CA TRP A 361 -0.89 31.38 -24.39
C TRP A 361 -1.15 30.25 -25.39
N ILE A 362 -1.31 30.63 -26.66
CA ILE A 362 -1.30 29.72 -27.81
C ILE A 362 -0.27 30.28 -28.79
N LEU A 363 0.86 29.58 -28.93
CA LEU A 363 2.00 29.99 -29.74
C LEU A 363 2.03 29.14 -31.02
N ASN A 364 1.67 29.75 -32.16
CA ASN A 364 1.76 29.09 -33.46
C ASN A 364 3.22 28.68 -33.73
N VAL A 365 3.46 27.41 -33.99
CA VAL A 365 4.78 26.88 -34.34
C VAL A 365 4.97 26.90 -35.86
N ALA A 366 6.18 26.60 -36.32
CA ALA A 366 6.40 26.25 -37.72
C ALA A 366 5.59 24.97 -38.05
N PRO A 367 4.91 24.89 -39.20
CA PRO A 367 4.10 23.72 -39.52
C PRO A 367 4.87 22.40 -39.42
N PHE A 368 4.18 21.34 -39.00
CA PHE A 368 4.73 19.98 -38.97
C PHE A 368 3.68 18.94 -39.40
N ASN A 369 4.07 17.68 -39.49
CA ASN A 369 3.14 16.56 -39.45
C ASN A 369 3.61 15.50 -38.43
N PRO A 370 2.69 14.83 -37.72
CA PRO A 370 3.00 13.65 -36.92
C PRO A 370 3.36 12.46 -37.83
N GLN A 371 4.51 11.84 -37.61
CA GLN A 371 4.95 10.66 -38.37
C GLN A 371 4.32 9.37 -37.81
N CYS A 372 4.34 8.28 -38.58
CA CYS A 372 3.73 6.96 -38.29
C CYS A 372 2.19 6.89 -38.24
N GLY A 373 1.47 8.00 -38.50
CA GLY A 373 0.10 7.97 -39.02
C GLY A 373 -1.01 7.58 -38.04
N TYR A 374 -1.14 8.30 -36.92
CA TYR A 374 -2.27 8.22 -35.98
C TYR A 374 -3.66 8.26 -36.67
N PRO A 375 -4.70 7.53 -36.22
CA PRO A 375 -4.82 6.79 -34.96
C PRO A 375 -4.57 5.28 -35.01
N GLU A 376 -4.24 4.69 -36.16
CA GLU A 376 -3.77 3.29 -36.22
C GLU A 376 -2.24 3.29 -36.35
N PRO A 377 -1.49 2.95 -35.28
CA PRO A 377 -0.04 3.13 -35.25
C PRO A 377 0.63 2.22 -36.27
N LYS A 378 1.10 2.81 -37.37
CA LYS A 378 1.99 2.13 -38.31
C LYS A 378 3.40 2.36 -37.83
N PHE A 379 3.91 1.46 -36.99
CA PHE A 379 5.30 1.45 -36.54
C PHE A 379 6.22 1.57 -37.76
N CYS A 380 6.83 2.75 -37.95
CA CYS A 380 7.39 3.17 -39.24
C CYS A 380 8.88 3.49 -39.19
N VAL A 381 9.48 3.59 -38.00
CA VAL A 381 10.93 3.69 -37.84
C VAL A 381 11.56 2.33 -38.19
N PRO A 382 12.42 2.23 -39.22
CA PRO A 382 13.00 0.97 -39.66
C PRO A 382 14.22 0.58 -38.83
N GLN A 383 14.48 -0.72 -38.76
CA GLN A 383 15.60 -1.34 -38.02
C GLN A 383 16.17 -2.54 -38.80
N PRO A 384 17.43 -2.94 -38.60
CA PRO A 384 18.10 -3.90 -39.49
C PRO A 384 17.54 -5.32 -39.39
N GLY A 385 17.51 -6.02 -40.53
CA GLY A 385 17.21 -7.46 -40.59
C GLY A 385 15.76 -7.87 -40.28
N THR A 386 14.83 -6.92 -40.15
CA THR A 386 13.41 -7.15 -39.90
C THR A 386 12.53 -6.22 -40.75
N SER A 387 11.24 -6.56 -40.87
CA SER A 387 10.20 -5.67 -41.40
C SER A 387 9.30 -5.07 -40.30
N GLN A 388 9.55 -5.41 -39.03
CA GLN A 388 8.92 -4.77 -37.88
C GLN A 388 9.50 -3.37 -37.73
N GLY A 389 8.67 -2.33 -37.83
CA GLY A 389 9.06 -0.97 -37.46
C GLY A 389 8.87 -0.72 -35.96
N LEU A 390 9.29 0.47 -35.53
CA LEU A 390 9.13 0.97 -34.16
C LEU A 390 8.14 2.14 -34.12
N ASP A 391 7.49 2.31 -32.98
CA ASP A 391 6.68 3.48 -32.64
C ASP A 391 7.58 4.74 -32.55
N ALA A 392 7.04 5.88 -32.96
CA ALA A 392 7.73 7.17 -33.04
C ALA A 392 7.15 8.23 -32.08
N ILE A 393 5.96 7.97 -31.52
CA ILE A 393 5.27 8.78 -30.50
C ILE A 393 5.27 10.27 -30.84
N SER A 394 4.59 10.59 -31.93
CA SER A 394 4.51 11.92 -32.56
C SER A 394 3.26 12.71 -32.18
N ASP A 395 2.49 12.24 -31.19
CA ASP A 395 1.16 12.74 -30.80
C ASP A 395 1.18 13.72 -29.59
N ARG A 396 2.34 13.89 -28.94
CA ARG A 396 2.53 14.62 -27.67
C ARG A 396 3.92 15.26 -27.56
N LEU A 397 4.13 16.08 -26.51
CA LEU A 397 5.47 16.54 -26.14
C LEU A 397 6.27 15.41 -25.46
N MET A 398 7.58 15.40 -25.69
CA MET A 398 8.50 14.47 -25.02
C MET A 398 9.08 15.11 -23.75
N HIS A 399 9.13 14.34 -22.68
CA HIS A 399 9.65 14.74 -21.37
C HIS A 399 11.14 15.14 -21.44
N ARG A 400 11.63 16.21 -20.78
CA ARG A 400 10.98 17.16 -19.85
C ARG A 400 10.47 18.43 -20.55
N LEU A 401 9.71 19.23 -19.80
CA LEU A 401 9.51 20.66 -20.06
C LEU A 401 10.38 21.44 -19.06
N GLN A 402 11.66 21.61 -19.38
CA GLN A 402 12.61 22.23 -18.46
C GLN A 402 12.39 23.74 -18.38
N TYR A 403 12.16 24.27 -17.18
CA TYR A 403 12.19 25.69 -16.88
C TYR A 403 13.53 26.10 -16.27
N ARG A 404 14.03 27.28 -16.66
CA ARG A 404 15.18 27.92 -16.00
C ARG A 404 15.00 29.43 -15.86
N ASN A 405 15.61 30.01 -14.82
CA ASN A 405 15.59 31.45 -14.57
C ASN A 405 16.98 32.09 -14.74
N PHE A 406 17.15 32.93 -15.77
CA PHE A 406 18.36 33.73 -16.01
C PHE A 406 18.23 35.16 -15.45
N GLY A 407 17.24 35.43 -14.59
CA GLY A 407 16.99 36.68 -13.86
C GLY A 407 16.47 37.84 -14.72
N SER A 408 17.01 38.02 -15.92
CA SER A 408 16.57 39.00 -16.93
C SER A 408 15.54 38.42 -17.91
N TYR A 409 15.45 37.09 -17.99
CA TYR A 409 14.43 36.32 -18.68
C TYR A 409 14.37 34.91 -18.06
N SER A 410 13.27 34.20 -18.31
CA SER A 410 13.12 32.78 -18.03
C SER A 410 12.97 32.00 -19.35
N THR A 411 13.33 30.73 -19.34
CA THR A 411 13.19 29.82 -20.49
C THR A 411 12.22 28.67 -20.21
N LEU A 412 11.63 28.14 -21.27
CA LEU A 412 11.09 26.77 -21.31
C LEU A 412 11.74 26.04 -22.50
N VAL A 413 12.24 24.83 -22.28
CA VAL A 413 12.82 23.96 -23.31
C VAL A 413 12.05 22.64 -23.37
N THR A 414 11.67 22.21 -24.57
CA THR A 414 10.94 20.96 -24.82
C THR A 414 11.06 20.54 -26.30
N ASN A 415 10.58 19.34 -26.63
CA ASN A 415 10.68 18.77 -27.99
C ASN A 415 9.53 17.81 -28.32
N HIS A 416 9.41 17.42 -29.60
CA HIS A 416 8.66 16.24 -30.04
C HIS A 416 9.18 15.66 -31.37
N THR A 417 8.78 14.42 -31.68
CA THR A 417 9.04 13.78 -32.98
C THR A 417 8.18 14.41 -34.09
N VAL A 418 8.74 14.58 -35.30
CA VAL A 418 8.02 15.04 -36.51
C VAL A 418 8.40 14.23 -37.77
N ASP A 419 7.52 14.19 -38.76
CA ASP A 419 7.87 13.85 -40.15
C ASP A 419 8.62 15.01 -40.79
N ILE A 420 9.80 14.76 -41.35
CA ILE A 420 10.59 15.79 -42.04
C ILE A 420 10.20 15.96 -43.51
N GLY A 421 9.37 15.07 -44.06
CA GLY A 421 8.82 15.17 -45.42
C GLY A 421 9.81 14.84 -46.54
N ASP A 422 10.81 13.98 -46.31
CA ASP A 422 11.71 13.48 -47.35
C ASP A 422 11.20 12.17 -48.01
N GLU A 423 11.77 11.79 -49.15
CA GLU A 423 11.36 10.58 -49.91
C GLU A 423 11.55 9.26 -49.13
N ALA A 424 12.27 9.29 -48.01
CA ALA A 424 12.48 8.16 -47.12
C ALA A 424 11.51 8.14 -45.92
N GLY A 425 10.72 9.20 -45.70
CA GLY A 425 9.77 9.31 -44.59
C GLY A 425 10.43 9.39 -43.22
N ARG A 426 11.61 10.02 -43.12
CA ARG A 426 12.38 10.01 -41.88
C ARG A 426 11.74 10.84 -40.77
N THR A 427 11.94 10.41 -39.53
CA THR A 427 11.62 11.20 -38.34
C THR A 427 12.78 12.12 -37.97
N GLY A 428 12.45 13.31 -37.48
CA GLY A 428 13.39 14.25 -36.86
C GLY A 428 12.87 14.75 -35.52
N ILE A 429 13.74 15.39 -34.73
CA ILE A 429 13.38 16.00 -33.45
C ILE A 429 13.12 17.49 -33.68
N ARG A 430 11.86 17.91 -33.53
CA ARG A 430 11.48 19.32 -33.47
C ARG A 430 11.68 19.80 -32.04
N TRP A 431 12.51 20.82 -31.85
CA TRP A 431 12.83 21.37 -30.53
C TRP A 431 12.48 22.86 -30.44
N TYR A 432 12.22 23.32 -29.23
CA TYR A 432 11.84 24.70 -28.94
C TYR A 432 12.64 25.27 -27.77
N GLU A 433 13.05 26.52 -27.92
CA GLU A 433 13.41 27.38 -26.79
C GLU A 433 12.39 28.53 -26.74
N LEU A 434 11.61 28.57 -25.67
CA LEU A 434 10.70 29.67 -25.38
C LEU A 434 11.37 30.64 -24.39
N ARG A 435 11.09 31.94 -24.51
CA ARG A 435 11.51 32.94 -23.54
C ARG A 435 10.34 33.81 -23.06
N ASN A 436 10.40 34.18 -21.78
CA ASN A 436 9.58 35.21 -21.16
C ASN A 436 10.50 36.22 -20.47
N ASN A 437 10.37 37.49 -20.83
CA ASN A 437 11.15 38.62 -20.30
C ASN A 437 10.26 39.62 -19.52
N GLY A 438 9.14 39.14 -18.99
CA GLY A 438 8.09 39.97 -18.39
C GLY A 438 6.99 40.41 -19.36
N ALA A 439 7.10 40.10 -20.66
CA ALA A 439 6.06 40.34 -21.67
C ALA A 439 5.14 39.13 -21.94
N GLY A 440 5.37 38.00 -21.27
CA GLY A 440 4.71 36.71 -21.54
C GLY A 440 5.59 35.78 -22.39
N TRP A 441 5.14 34.53 -22.58
CA TRP A 441 5.88 33.52 -23.31
C TRP A 441 5.88 33.77 -24.83
N SER A 442 7.02 33.51 -25.46
CA SER A 442 7.23 33.61 -26.91
C SER A 442 8.25 32.57 -27.37
N ILE A 443 8.13 32.08 -28.61
CA ILE A 443 9.17 31.23 -29.23
C ILE A 443 10.39 32.11 -29.52
N PHE A 444 11.51 31.84 -28.86
CA PHE A 444 12.78 32.50 -29.15
C PHE A 444 13.49 31.83 -30.32
N GLN A 445 13.51 30.49 -30.34
CA GLN A 445 13.90 29.70 -31.50
C GLN A 445 13.18 28.34 -31.54
N GLN A 446 13.12 27.78 -32.75
CA GLN A 446 12.62 26.44 -33.06
C GLN A 446 13.33 25.95 -34.33
N ASP A 447 13.57 24.65 -34.42
CA ASP A 447 14.29 23.99 -35.52
C ASP A 447 14.03 22.46 -35.46
N THR A 448 14.22 21.74 -36.57
CA THR A 448 14.04 20.29 -36.68
C THR A 448 15.37 19.62 -37.02
N PHE A 449 15.91 18.86 -36.07
CA PHE A 449 17.16 18.13 -36.23
C PHE A 449 16.93 16.70 -36.77
N ALA A 450 17.58 16.36 -37.88
CA ALA A 450 17.44 15.05 -38.55
C ALA A 450 18.77 14.40 -38.96
N GLY A 451 19.87 14.79 -38.31
CA GLY A 451 21.23 14.37 -38.66
C GLY A 451 21.81 15.06 -39.90
N GLY A 452 23.10 14.83 -40.17
CA GLY A 452 23.80 15.35 -41.35
C GLY A 452 23.97 14.30 -42.45
N ALA A 453 23.74 14.72 -43.70
CA ALA A 453 23.70 13.89 -44.91
C ALA A 453 22.58 12.80 -44.93
N PRO A 454 22.06 12.42 -46.12
CA PRO A 454 20.90 11.53 -46.23
C PRO A 454 21.28 10.04 -46.04
N ASN A 455 21.68 9.68 -44.81
CA ASN A 455 22.10 8.32 -44.44
C ASN A 455 20.94 7.34 -44.16
N GLY A 456 19.68 7.77 -44.31
CA GLY A 456 18.49 6.94 -44.03
C GLY A 456 18.14 6.81 -42.55
N GLU A 457 18.80 7.55 -41.65
CA GLU A 457 18.60 7.48 -40.20
C GLU A 457 17.40 8.31 -39.71
N HIS A 458 16.53 7.67 -38.94
CA HIS A 458 15.39 8.22 -38.21
C HIS A 458 15.80 8.61 -36.79
N ARG A 459 15.28 9.71 -36.25
CA ARG A 459 15.47 10.15 -34.85
C ARG A 459 14.11 10.40 -34.17
N TRP A 460 13.90 9.87 -32.97
CA TRP A 460 12.64 9.95 -32.21
C TRP A 460 12.91 9.77 -30.71
N MET A 461 11.88 9.90 -29.86
CA MET A 461 11.93 9.70 -28.41
C MET A 461 13.12 10.41 -27.74
N ALA A 462 13.03 11.73 -27.72
CA ALA A 462 14.11 12.62 -27.33
C ALA A 462 13.82 13.34 -26.02
N SER A 463 14.86 13.64 -25.25
CA SER A 463 14.78 14.52 -24.08
C SER A 463 15.76 15.69 -24.25
N ALA A 464 15.31 16.89 -23.86
CA ALA A 464 15.99 18.16 -24.15
C ALA A 464 16.14 19.01 -22.89
N ALA A 465 17.31 19.60 -22.70
CA ALA A 465 17.65 20.41 -21.53
C ALA A 465 18.66 21.51 -21.88
N MET A 466 18.69 22.56 -21.05
CA MET A 466 19.63 23.69 -21.13
C MET A 466 20.47 23.77 -19.85
N ASP A 467 21.77 24.10 -19.99
CA ASP A 467 22.67 24.33 -18.85
C ASP A 467 22.60 25.78 -18.30
N GLY A 468 23.28 26.03 -17.19
CA GLY A 468 23.37 27.33 -16.52
C GLY A 468 24.06 28.43 -17.34
N ASP A 469 24.81 28.07 -18.40
CA ASP A 469 25.37 29.02 -19.33
C ASP A 469 24.39 29.38 -20.47
N GLY A 470 23.41 28.51 -20.75
CA GLY A 470 22.40 28.66 -21.81
C GLY A 470 22.68 27.83 -23.07
N ASN A 471 23.55 26.83 -22.99
CA ASN A 471 23.78 25.84 -24.04
C ASN A 471 22.68 24.77 -23.97
N ILE A 472 22.23 24.24 -25.11
CA ILE A 472 21.15 23.24 -25.18
C ILE A 472 21.73 21.91 -25.66
N ALA A 473 21.37 20.83 -24.97
CA ALA A 473 21.61 19.45 -25.39
C ALA A 473 20.29 18.71 -25.61
N ILE A 474 20.30 17.77 -26.55
CA ILE A 474 19.18 16.86 -26.83
C ILE A 474 19.73 15.46 -27.04
N GLY A 475 19.27 14.50 -26.23
CA GLY A 475 19.50 13.07 -26.41
C GLY A 475 18.29 12.41 -27.08
N TYR A 476 18.50 11.36 -27.88
CA TYR A 476 17.43 10.68 -28.63
C TYR A 476 17.81 9.26 -29.06
N SER A 477 16.79 8.49 -29.46
CA SER A 477 16.94 7.22 -30.17
C SER A 477 17.24 7.46 -31.67
N VAL A 478 18.07 6.60 -32.27
CA VAL A 478 18.38 6.60 -33.71
C VAL A 478 18.38 5.18 -34.29
N SER A 479 17.87 5.00 -35.50
CA SER A 479 17.78 3.70 -36.19
C SER A 479 17.63 3.87 -37.70
N SER A 480 17.95 2.83 -38.46
CA SER A 480 17.64 2.72 -39.90
C SER A 480 17.59 1.25 -40.35
N ALA A 481 17.35 1.00 -41.63
CA ALA A 481 17.52 -0.34 -42.21
C ALA A 481 18.96 -0.92 -42.10
N THR A 482 19.95 -0.10 -41.72
CA THR A 482 21.36 -0.48 -41.55
C THR A 482 21.96 -0.16 -40.17
N VAL A 483 21.30 0.67 -39.36
CA VAL A 483 21.71 1.09 -38.01
C VAL A 483 20.72 0.52 -37.00
N TYR A 484 21.20 -0.29 -36.06
CA TYR A 484 20.36 -0.80 -34.98
C TYR A 484 19.89 0.34 -34.06
N PRO A 485 18.72 0.21 -33.39
CA PRO A 485 18.27 1.18 -32.40
C PRO A 485 19.33 1.49 -31.34
N SER A 486 19.78 2.74 -31.36
CA SER A 486 20.98 3.27 -30.69
C SER A 486 20.69 4.60 -29.99
N ILE A 487 21.54 4.99 -29.05
CA ILE A 487 21.38 6.21 -28.25
C ILE A 487 22.45 7.22 -28.68
N ARG A 488 22.01 8.40 -29.16
CA ARG A 488 22.88 9.50 -29.59
C ARG A 488 22.39 10.84 -29.03
N TYR A 489 23.24 11.86 -29.14
CA TYR A 489 22.95 13.22 -28.66
C TYR A 489 23.59 14.29 -29.56
N ALA A 490 22.90 15.42 -29.66
CA ALA A 490 23.34 16.64 -30.35
C ALA A 490 23.11 17.87 -29.46
N GLY A 491 23.53 19.05 -29.91
CA GLY A 491 23.35 20.27 -29.14
C GLY A 491 23.86 21.54 -29.81
N ARG A 492 23.79 22.65 -29.06
CA ARG A 492 24.28 23.98 -29.43
C ARG A 492 24.81 24.72 -28.22
N LEU A 493 25.87 25.51 -28.40
CA LEU A 493 26.24 26.52 -27.43
C LEU A 493 25.25 27.70 -27.50
N LYS A 494 25.16 28.49 -26.43
CA LYS A 494 24.31 29.69 -26.38
C LYS A 494 24.55 30.64 -27.57
N ASP A 495 25.82 30.84 -27.91
CA ASP A 495 26.33 31.75 -28.95
C ASP A 495 26.37 31.11 -30.36
N ASP A 496 25.97 29.85 -30.51
CA ASP A 496 25.82 29.23 -31.84
C ASP A 496 24.66 29.89 -32.62
N PRO A 497 24.67 29.86 -33.96
CA PRO A 497 23.58 30.42 -34.76
C PRO A 497 22.21 29.93 -34.30
N LEU A 498 21.28 30.88 -34.11
CA LEU A 498 19.90 30.55 -33.75
C LEU A 498 19.26 29.68 -34.84
N HIS A 499 18.33 28.81 -34.43
CA HIS A 499 17.68 27.81 -35.28
C HIS A 499 18.67 26.78 -35.85
N THR A 500 19.69 26.39 -35.08
CA THR A 500 20.56 25.24 -35.40
C THR A 500 21.04 24.50 -34.14
N LEU A 501 21.19 23.19 -34.26
CA LEU A 501 22.11 22.35 -33.48
C LEU A 501 23.35 22.04 -34.35
N PRO A 502 24.39 22.90 -34.33
CA PRO A 502 25.52 22.76 -35.26
C PRO A 502 26.62 21.85 -34.72
N ARG A 503 26.53 21.37 -33.47
CA ARG A 503 27.50 20.46 -32.86
C ARG A 503 27.28 19.06 -33.43
N ALA A 504 28.33 18.47 -34.01
CA ALA A 504 28.20 17.18 -34.68
C ALA A 504 27.81 16.08 -33.67
N GLU A 505 26.80 15.29 -34.03
CA GLU A 505 26.21 14.21 -33.24
C GLU A 505 27.26 13.25 -32.66
N ALA A 506 27.07 12.85 -31.40
CA ALA A 506 27.88 11.85 -30.72
C ALA A 506 27.03 10.68 -30.20
N SER A 507 27.63 9.50 -30.13
CA SER A 507 26.97 8.29 -29.62
C SER A 507 27.21 8.09 -28.13
N LEU A 508 26.15 7.80 -27.38
CA LEU A 508 26.26 7.28 -26.01
C LEU A 508 26.41 5.75 -26.04
N MET A 509 25.61 5.08 -26.87
CA MET A 509 25.64 3.64 -27.06
C MET A 509 25.09 3.25 -28.44
N GLU A 510 25.89 2.54 -29.26
CA GLU A 510 25.41 1.92 -30.50
C GLU A 510 24.83 0.53 -30.22
N GLY A 511 23.59 0.32 -30.65
CA GLY A 511 22.84 -0.92 -30.54
C GLY A 511 23.40 -2.07 -31.38
N LYS A 512 22.97 -3.28 -31.06
CA LYS A 512 23.44 -4.55 -31.66
C LYS A 512 22.30 -5.54 -31.95
N GLY A 513 21.06 -5.07 -31.82
CA GLY A 513 19.87 -5.88 -31.98
C GLY A 513 18.66 -5.06 -32.45
N SER A 514 17.68 -5.77 -33.00
CA SER A 514 16.39 -5.22 -33.43
C SER A 514 15.27 -5.78 -32.54
N GLN A 515 14.27 -4.97 -32.24
CA GLN A 515 13.04 -5.39 -31.57
C GLN A 515 12.20 -6.23 -32.53
N LEU A 516 11.83 -7.45 -32.13
CA LEU A 516 11.02 -8.36 -32.95
C LEU A 516 9.59 -8.58 -32.40
N SER A 517 9.19 -7.89 -31.33
CA SER A 517 7.80 -7.92 -30.86
C SER A 517 6.87 -7.23 -31.87
N GLN A 518 5.72 -7.85 -32.14
CA GLN A 518 4.69 -7.33 -33.05
C GLN A 518 4.00 -6.07 -32.52
N SER A 519 4.08 -5.84 -31.21
CA SER A 519 3.67 -4.61 -30.52
C SER A 519 4.26 -3.35 -31.15
N GLY A 520 5.51 -3.39 -31.62
CA GLY A 520 6.21 -2.23 -32.18
C GLY A 520 6.44 -1.04 -31.24
N ARG A 521 5.82 -1.01 -30.05
CA ARG A 521 5.98 0.05 -29.04
C ARG A 521 7.44 0.20 -28.63
N TRP A 522 7.95 1.41 -28.76
CA TRP A 522 9.18 1.89 -28.12
C TRP A 522 8.80 2.57 -26.79
N GLY A 523 9.76 2.80 -25.89
CA GLY A 523 9.56 3.58 -24.67
C GLY A 523 8.84 4.90 -24.88
N ASP A 524 7.98 5.30 -23.94
CA ASP A 524 7.32 6.61 -23.98
C ASP A 524 7.77 7.58 -22.88
N TYR A 525 8.78 7.17 -22.13
CA TYR A 525 9.60 7.99 -21.23
C TYR A 525 11.03 8.15 -21.75
N SER A 526 11.65 9.27 -21.38
CA SER A 526 13.09 9.54 -21.49
C SER A 526 13.42 10.71 -20.57
N MET A 527 14.68 10.81 -20.12
CA MET A 527 15.10 11.91 -19.26
C MET A 527 16.54 12.36 -19.51
N LEU A 528 16.67 13.65 -19.85
CA LEU A 528 17.89 14.43 -19.83
C LEU A 528 17.78 15.48 -18.71
N GLY A 529 18.53 15.28 -17.63
CA GLY A 529 18.67 16.22 -16.52
C GLY A 529 19.96 17.04 -16.61
N VAL A 530 20.11 18.05 -15.76
CA VAL A 530 21.36 18.80 -15.55
C VAL A 530 21.80 18.62 -14.10
N ASP A 531 23.07 18.28 -13.89
CA ASP A 531 23.67 18.07 -12.57
C ASP A 531 23.58 19.37 -11.74
N PRO A 532 22.77 19.43 -10.66
CA PRO A 532 22.54 20.66 -9.92
C PRO A 532 23.78 21.13 -9.13
N LEU A 533 24.80 20.27 -9.04
CA LEU A 533 26.08 20.56 -8.38
C LEU A 533 26.99 21.47 -9.20
N ASP A 534 26.98 21.34 -10.54
CA ASP A 534 27.83 22.12 -11.43
C ASP A 534 27.05 23.01 -12.43
N ASP A 535 25.74 22.77 -12.58
CA ASP A 535 24.82 23.42 -13.49
C ASP A 535 25.27 23.37 -14.98
N CYS A 536 26.10 22.38 -15.33
CA CYS A 536 26.81 22.27 -16.61
C CYS A 536 26.80 20.85 -17.21
N THR A 537 26.74 19.81 -16.39
CA THR A 537 26.85 18.41 -16.80
C THR A 537 25.47 17.80 -17.01
N PHE A 538 25.14 17.50 -18.26
CA PHE A 538 23.91 16.81 -18.62
C PHE A 538 24.01 15.32 -18.26
N TRP A 539 22.95 14.74 -17.70
CA TRP A 539 22.80 13.32 -17.42
C TRP A 539 21.63 12.74 -18.21
N TYR A 540 21.86 11.65 -18.93
CA TYR A 540 20.88 11.07 -19.87
C TYR A 540 20.63 9.58 -19.62
N THR A 541 19.36 9.19 -19.67
CA THR A 541 18.90 7.79 -19.68
C THR A 541 17.98 7.52 -20.89
N GLN A 542 18.29 6.45 -21.64
CA GLN A 542 17.49 5.96 -22.77
C GLN A 542 17.73 4.46 -23.00
N GLU A 543 16.81 3.80 -23.70
CA GLU A 543 16.85 2.38 -24.05
C GLU A 543 17.66 2.07 -25.33
N TYR A 544 18.12 0.82 -25.44
CA TYR A 544 18.70 0.25 -26.66
C TYR A 544 18.58 -1.28 -26.64
N TYR A 545 18.83 -1.91 -27.80
CA TYR A 545 18.81 -3.36 -27.95
C TYR A 545 20.22 -3.94 -28.09
N ALA A 546 20.62 -4.78 -27.13
CA ALA A 546 21.91 -5.47 -27.12
C ALA A 546 21.95 -6.74 -27.98
N VAL A 547 20.79 -7.35 -28.27
CA VAL A 547 20.63 -8.55 -29.13
C VAL A 547 19.27 -8.53 -29.82
N THR A 548 19.19 -9.02 -31.07
CA THR A 548 17.91 -9.21 -31.78
C THR A 548 17.15 -10.41 -31.20
N ASN A 549 15.94 -10.21 -30.68
CA ASN A 549 15.16 -11.27 -30.02
C ASN A 549 13.66 -10.92 -29.97
N GLN A 550 12.79 -11.94 -30.12
CA GLN A 550 11.33 -11.83 -30.04
C GLN A 550 10.82 -11.33 -28.67
N PHE A 551 11.50 -11.71 -27.57
CA PHE A 551 11.14 -11.30 -26.21
C PHE A 551 11.59 -9.86 -25.86
N SER A 552 12.04 -9.08 -26.85
CA SER A 552 12.43 -7.67 -26.71
C SER A 552 13.26 -7.35 -25.44
N PRO A 553 14.45 -7.94 -25.30
CA PRO A 553 15.34 -7.75 -24.15
C PRO A 553 16.09 -6.42 -24.25
N TRP A 554 15.35 -5.33 -24.12
CA TRP A 554 15.87 -3.98 -24.02
C TRP A 554 16.77 -3.80 -22.79
N ARG A 555 17.66 -2.81 -22.88
CA ARG A 555 18.51 -2.33 -21.78
C ARG A 555 18.48 -0.81 -21.77
N THR A 556 18.69 -0.19 -20.62
CA THR A 556 18.97 1.25 -20.57
C THR A 556 20.47 1.51 -20.47
N ARG A 557 20.90 2.67 -20.96
CA ARG A 557 22.25 3.19 -20.75
C ARG A 557 22.16 4.53 -20.05
N ILE A 558 22.92 4.70 -18.98
CA ILE A 558 23.08 5.96 -18.25
C ILE A 558 24.43 6.56 -18.65
N GLY A 559 24.47 7.86 -18.91
CA GLY A 559 25.73 8.57 -19.06
C GLY A 559 25.59 10.08 -19.07
N SER A 560 26.72 10.76 -18.98
CA SER A 560 26.75 12.22 -18.80
C SER A 560 27.81 12.93 -19.64
N PHE A 561 27.61 14.22 -19.91
CA PHE A 561 28.53 15.06 -20.68
C PHE A 561 28.30 16.55 -20.38
N SER A 562 29.36 17.36 -20.40
CA SER A 562 29.29 18.82 -20.23
C SER A 562 29.99 19.54 -21.39
N PHE A 563 29.48 20.69 -21.81
CA PHE A 563 30.15 21.54 -22.81
C PHE A 563 31.45 22.13 -22.22
N PRO A 564 32.63 22.00 -22.86
CA PRO A 564 33.90 22.53 -22.33
C PRO A 564 33.98 24.06 -22.19
N SER A 565 32.97 24.78 -22.69
CA SER A 565 32.81 26.23 -22.51
C SER A 565 31.94 26.60 -21.31
N CYS A 566 31.20 25.66 -20.73
CA CYS A 566 30.31 25.93 -19.60
C CYS A 566 31.14 26.36 -18.38
N GLN A 567 30.76 27.48 -17.77
CA GLN A 567 31.32 27.96 -16.52
C GLN A 567 30.36 27.63 -15.40
N THR A 568 30.77 26.77 -14.46
CA THR A 568 29.98 26.47 -13.26
C THR A 568 29.61 27.77 -12.55
N ALA A 569 28.34 27.92 -12.18
CA ALA A 569 27.88 29.11 -11.47
C ALA A 569 28.72 29.30 -10.19
N PRO A 570 29.23 30.51 -9.89
CA PRO A 570 29.92 30.76 -8.63
C PRO A 570 29.01 30.39 -7.44
N ALA A 571 29.46 29.52 -6.54
CA ALA A 571 28.65 28.95 -5.46
C ALA A 571 29.50 28.63 -4.21
N GLY A 572 28.89 28.40 -3.05
CA GLY A 572 29.58 27.99 -1.82
C GLY A 572 28.63 27.65 -0.68
N ASP A 573 29.13 27.00 0.38
CA ASP A 573 28.25 26.54 1.46
C ASP A 573 27.69 27.69 2.32
N LEU A 574 26.52 27.43 2.87
CA LEU A 574 26.03 28.06 4.10
C LEU A 574 25.89 26.98 5.18
N GLN A 575 26.62 27.10 6.27
CA GLN A 575 26.61 26.15 7.39
C GLN A 575 26.45 26.87 8.74
N GLY A 576 26.14 26.14 9.80
CA GLY A 576 26.13 26.69 11.15
C GLY A 576 25.39 25.82 12.14
N ARG A 577 24.96 26.42 13.26
CA ARG A 577 24.22 25.73 14.33
C ARG A 577 23.00 26.52 14.79
N VAL A 578 21.88 25.82 14.99
CA VAL A 578 20.67 26.33 15.63
C VAL A 578 20.63 25.86 17.09
N TYR A 579 20.39 26.78 18.02
CA TYR A 579 20.30 26.49 19.45
C TYR A 579 19.32 27.41 20.20
N ASP A 580 18.85 26.93 21.34
CA ASP A 580 18.00 27.65 22.28
C ASP A 580 18.77 28.81 22.93
N ALA A 581 18.30 30.04 22.75
CA ALA A 581 19.03 31.24 23.15
C ALA A 581 19.32 31.30 24.66
N ALA A 582 18.40 30.80 25.50
CA ALA A 582 18.49 30.91 26.96
C ALA A 582 19.30 29.77 27.62
N SER A 583 19.18 28.55 27.09
CA SER A 583 19.79 27.34 27.65
C SER A 583 21.02 26.83 26.88
N GLN A 584 21.27 27.35 25.68
CA GLN A 584 22.35 26.94 24.76
C GLN A 584 22.28 25.46 24.35
N VAL A 585 21.11 24.83 24.50
CA VAL A 585 20.82 23.47 24.02
C VAL A 585 20.61 23.51 22.51
N ALA A 586 21.19 22.56 21.80
CA ALA A 586 21.04 22.43 20.35
C ALA A 586 19.58 22.15 19.93
N LEU A 587 19.18 22.68 18.78
CA LEU A 587 17.83 22.53 18.22
C LEU A 587 17.90 21.79 16.88
N GLY A 588 17.60 20.49 16.90
CA GLY A 588 17.39 19.68 15.70
C GLY A 588 15.98 19.84 15.13
N GLY A 589 15.83 19.61 13.83
CA GLY A 589 14.56 19.76 13.11
C GLY A 589 14.13 21.21 12.85
N ALA A 590 14.98 22.20 13.15
CA ALA A 590 14.74 23.58 12.75
C ALA A 590 14.89 23.71 11.24
N SER A 591 14.00 24.45 10.58
CA SER A 591 14.15 24.79 9.17
C SER A 591 15.08 26.00 9.03
N ILE A 592 16.06 25.90 8.13
CA ILE A 592 16.88 27.04 7.70
C ILE A 592 16.61 27.26 6.22
N SER A 593 16.18 28.47 5.84
CA SER A 593 15.98 28.88 4.45
C SER A 593 16.86 30.05 4.04
N ALA A 594 17.34 30.02 2.81
CA ALA A 594 18.15 31.05 2.16
C ALA A 594 17.52 31.38 0.80
N GLY A 595 16.49 32.24 0.81
CA GLY A 595 15.60 32.38 -0.35
C GLY A 595 14.64 31.20 -0.41
N THR A 596 14.60 30.48 -1.54
CA THR A 596 13.81 29.23 -1.69
C THR A 596 14.60 27.97 -1.30
N TYR A 597 15.94 28.04 -1.26
CA TYR A 597 16.80 26.96 -0.80
C TYR A 597 16.54 26.73 0.68
N ASN A 598 16.34 25.48 1.10
CA ASN A 598 16.04 25.16 2.49
C ASN A 598 16.66 23.83 2.93
N THR A 599 16.89 23.69 4.23
CA THR A 599 17.40 22.49 4.88
C THR A 599 16.83 22.37 6.29
N LEU A 600 17.06 21.23 6.95
CA LEU A 600 16.73 21.00 8.36
C LEU A 600 18.01 20.83 9.19
N SER A 601 18.03 21.33 10.41
CA SER A 601 19.14 21.07 11.34
C SER A 601 19.13 19.61 11.84
N ALA A 602 20.31 19.01 11.91
CA ALA A 602 20.54 17.70 12.51
C ALA A 602 20.31 17.72 14.04
N ALA A 603 20.24 16.55 14.66
CA ALA A 603 19.92 16.40 16.09
C ALA A 603 20.91 17.09 17.06
N ASP A 604 22.13 17.43 16.61
CA ASP A 604 23.11 18.21 17.36
C ASP A 604 23.06 19.73 17.06
N GLY A 605 22.03 20.16 16.34
CA GLY A 605 21.74 21.53 15.91
C GLY A 605 22.54 21.98 14.69
N THR A 606 23.46 21.20 14.15
CA THR A 606 24.22 21.58 12.94
C THR A 606 23.34 21.60 11.70
N TYR A 607 23.64 22.46 10.73
CA TYR A 607 22.98 22.48 9.42
C TYR A 607 23.98 22.87 8.32
N GLN A 608 23.68 22.46 7.08
CA GLN A 608 24.37 22.91 5.87
C GLN A 608 23.38 23.02 4.70
N ILE A 609 23.52 24.07 3.90
CA ILE A 609 23.06 24.18 2.52
C ILE A 609 24.34 24.24 1.68
N ALA A 610 24.66 23.15 0.99
CA ALA A 610 25.82 23.09 0.09
C ALA A 610 25.53 23.85 -1.21
N ASP A 611 26.59 24.26 -1.90
CA ASP A 611 26.55 24.79 -3.28
C ASP A 611 25.50 25.88 -3.55
N LEU A 612 25.19 26.67 -2.53
CA LEU A 612 24.28 27.81 -2.61
C LEU A 612 24.93 28.88 -3.53
N PRO A 613 24.21 29.43 -4.54
CA PRO A 613 24.82 30.37 -5.47
C PRO A 613 25.43 31.60 -4.77
N ALA A 614 26.55 32.10 -5.29
CA ALA A 614 27.29 33.20 -4.67
C ALA A 614 26.49 34.50 -4.79
N GLY A 615 26.18 35.10 -3.64
CA GLY A 615 25.24 36.21 -3.56
C GLY A 615 24.98 36.67 -2.13
N THR A 616 24.05 37.62 -2.00
CA THR A 616 23.62 38.15 -0.71
C THR A 616 22.24 37.59 -0.33
N TYR A 617 22.17 36.85 0.76
CA TYR A 617 20.94 36.21 1.23
C TYR A 617 20.39 36.90 2.49
N THR A 618 19.08 36.78 2.68
CA THR A 618 18.49 36.80 4.01
C THR A 618 18.26 35.36 4.41
N VAL A 619 18.92 34.92 5.47
CA VAL A 619 18.83 33.54 5.95
C VAL A 619 17.87 33.52 7.14
N THR A 620 16.88 32.64 7.11
CA THR A 620 15.85 32.54 8.14
C THR A 620 15.92 31.18 8.81
N ALA A 621 16.01 31.16 10.14
CA ALA A 621 15.86 29.95 10.94
C ALA A 621 14.52 29.97 11.70
N SER A 622 13.76 28.90 11.60
CA SER A 622 12.49 28.69 12.29
C SER A 622 12.40 27.29 12.90
N LEU A 623 11.76 27.19 14.07
CA LEU A 623 11.37 25.93 14.68
C LEU A 623 10.07 26.16 15.45
N TYR A 624 9.15 25.20 15.42
CA TYR A 624 7.91 25.32 16.17
C TYR A 624 8.16 25.50 17.68
N GLY A 625 7.41 26.39 18.30
CA GLY A 625 7.62 26.79 19.70
C GLY A 625 8.76 27.79 19.92
N TYR A 626 9.42 28.25 18.85
CA TYR A 626 10.45 29.29 18.90
C TYR A 626 10.11 30.47 17.99
N GLN A 627 10.65 31.64 18.32
CA GLN A 627 10.54 32.84 17.49
C GLN A 627 11.48 32.71 16.29
N THR A 628 10.92 32.79 15.08
CA THR A 628 11.69 32.84 13.82
C THR A 628 12.66 34.01 13.80
N VAL A 629 13.92 33.75 13.41
CA VAL A 629 14.98 34.76 13.26
C VAL A 629 15.41 34.82 11.80
N SER A 630 15.47 36.02 11.23
CA SER A 630 15.90 36.28 9.85
C SER A 630 17.09 37.25 9.84
N GLU A 631 18.26 36.76 9.44
CA GLU A 631 19.49 37.55 9.36
C GLU A 631 19.77 37.99 7.91
N PRO A 632 19.68 39.30 7.59
CA PRO A 632 19.91 39.82 6.25
C PRO A 632 21.38 40.15 5.98
N GLY A 633 21.83 39.90 4.75
CA GLY A 633 23.14 40.34 4.27
C GLY A 633 24.23 39.28 4.26
N ILE A 634 23.88 38.02 4.53
CA ILE A 634 24.81 36.88 4.51
C ILE A 634 25.42 36.73 3.12
N GLN A 635 26.75 36.80 3.02
CA GLN A 635 27.49 36.76 1.76
C GLN A 635 27.99 35.35 1.47
N ILE A 636 27.39 34.68 0.50
CA ILE A 636 27.90 33.41 -0.03
C ILE A 636 28.97 33.73 -1.06
N ASN A 637 30.15 33.15 -0.90
CA ASN A 637 31.34 33.44 -1.70
C ASN A 637 31.78 32.20 -2.48
N ASN A 638 32.26 32.40 -3.70
CA ASN A 638 32.63 31.31 -4.59
C ASN A 638 33.71 30.39 -3.97
N ASN A 639 33.45 29.08 -3.93
CA ASN A 639 34.29 28.04 -3.33
C ASN A 639 34.68 28.34 -1.86
N ALA A 640 33.75 28.89 -1.06
CA ALA A 640 33.99 29.20 0.35
C ALA A 640 32.76 28.98 1.24
N SER A 641 32.93 28.18 2.29
CA SER A 641 31.89 27.89 3.29
C SER A 641 31.65 29.07 4.23
N THR A 642 30.40 29.54 4.29
CA THR A 642 29.96 30.68 5.10
C THR A 642 29.30 30.17 6.38
N THR A 643 29.75 30.61 7.55
CA THR A 643 29.18 30.15 8.84
C THR A 643 28.23 31.19 9.44
N GLN A 644 26.99 30.80 9.72
CA GLN A 644 25.98 31.61 10.41
C GLN A 644 25.27 30.76 11.48
N ASP A 645 25.39 31.17 12.75
CA ASP A 645 24.70 30.52 13.86
C ASP A 645 23.37 31.22 14.19
N PHE A 646 22.39 30.47 14.70
CA PHE A 646 21.07 30.98 15.07
C PHE A 646 20.72 30.63 16.51
N ALA A 647 20.59 31.67 17.35
CA ALA A 647 20.02 31.58 18.68
C ALA A 647 18.51 31.87 18.60
N LEU A 648 17.66 30.90 18.91
CA LEU A 648 16.20 31.06 18.88
C LEU A 648 15.61 31.19 20.29
N ASP A 649 14.79 32.21 20.52
CA ASP A 649 14.03 32.39 21.75
C ASP A 649 12.74 31.55 21.76
N ARG A 650 12.35 30.97 22.90
CA ARG A 650 11.09 30.22 23.02
C ARG A 650 9.87 31.14 23.01
N LEU A 651 8.84 30.73 22.27
CA LEU A 651 7.51 31.30 22.37
C LEU A 651 6.82 30.83 23.67
N PRO A 652 5.95 31.66 24.28
CA PRO A 652 5.12 31.21 25.38
C PRO A 652 4.09 30.18 24.88
N MET A 653 3.97 29.03 25.55
CA MET A 653 2.88 28.09 25.29
C MET A 653 1.56 28.66 25.84
N ALA A 654 0.49 28.45 25.09
CA ALA A 654 -0.86 28.87 25.41
C ALA A 654 -1.83 27.69 25.32
N THR A 655 -2.78 27.61 26.24
CA THR A 655 -3.82 26.58 26.24
C THR A 655 -4.90 26.95 25.24
N VAL A 656 -5.21 26.04 24.31
CA VAL A 656 -6.47 26.07 23.55
C VAL A 656 -7.38 24.98 24.11
N ARG A 657 -8.65 25.33 24.40
CA ARG A 657 -9.68 24.36 24.75
C ARG A 657 -11.03 24.74 24.12
N GLY A 658 -11.96 23.81 24.08
CA GLY A 658 -13.33 24.06 23.61
C GLY A 658 -14.09 22.75 23.49
N THR A 659 -15.25 22.77 22.84
CA THR A 659 -16.06 21.57 22.57
C THR A 659 -16.23 21.30 21.07
N VAL A 660 -16.37 20.03 20.69
CA VAL A 660 -16.89 19.61 19.37
C VAL A 660 -18.32 19.12 19.53
N LYS A 661 -19.23 19.61 18.69
CA LYS A 661 -20.66 19.30 18.76
C LYS A 661 -21.28 19.04 17.39
N ASP A 662 -22.43 18.39 17.38
CA ASP A 662 -23.32 18.41 16.22
C ASP A 662 -23.74 19.86 15.87
N GLY A 663 -23.86 20.16 14.58
CA GLY A 663 -24.40 21.41 14.05
C GLY A 663 -25.62 21.23 13.15
N SER A 664 -26.12 20.00 12.98
CA SER A 664 -27.17 19.63 12.01
C SER A 664 -28.54 19.37 12.63
N GLY A 665 -28.68 19.20 13.95
CA GLY A 665 -30.01 19.10 14.57
C GLY A 665 -30.06 19.01 16.09
N HIS A 666 -29.30 18.09 16.68
CA HIS A 666 -29.34 17.80 18.12
C HIS A 666 -28.47 18.79 18.91
N GLY A 667 -27.27 19.11 18.43
CA GLY A 667 -26.32 19.94 19.17
C GLY A 667 -25.62 19.22 20.34
N TRP A 668 -25.70 17.88 20.40
CA TRP A 668 -24.97 17.08 21.38
C TRP A 668 -23.45 17.22 21.22
N PRO A 669 -22.67 16.94 22.28
CA PRO A 669 -21.25 16.59 22.15
C PRO A 669 -20.96 15.53 21.09
N LEU A 670 -19.75 15.55 20.52
CA LEU A 670 -19.25 14.50 19.63
C LEU A 670 -17.85 14.07 20.07
N TYR A 671 -17.66 12.77 20.28
CA TYR A 671 -16.32 12.17 20.35
C TYR A 671 -15.62 12.38 19.00
N ALA A 672 -14.52 13.13 19.00
CA ALA A 672 -13.88 13.64 17.79
C ALA A 672 -12.36 13.67 17.87
N ARG A 673 -11.72 13.33 16.75
CA ARG A 673 -10.27 13.43 16.51
C ARG A 673 -9.95 14.81 15.94
N LEU A 674 -8.98 15.49 16.56
CA LEU A 674 -8.48 16.81 16.17
C LEU A 674 -7.00 16.68 15.81
N VAL A 675 -6.65 16.67 14.52
CA VAL A 675 -5.24 16.75 14.10
C VAL A 675 -4.86 18.21 13.89
N ILE A 676 -3.92 18.70 14.68
CA ILE A 676 -3.56 20.11 14.80
C ILE A 676 -2.18 20.31 14.17
N SER A 677 -2.10 21.09 13.10
CA SER A 677 -0.88 21.28 12.31
C SER A 677 -0.46 22.76 12.19
N ALA A 678 0.85 22.98 12.16
CA ALA A 678 1.52 24.25 11.85
C ALA A 678 2.88 23.94 11.21
N PRO A 679 3.58 24.91 10.57
CA PRO A 679 4.94 24.67 10.07
C PRO A 679 5.86 24.14 11.17
N GLY A 680 6.48 22.98 10.93
CA GLY A 680 7.31 22.26 11.91
C GLY A 680 6.56 21.57 13.05
N PHE A 681 5.24 21.37 12.98
CA PHE A 681 4.44 20.76 14.05
C PHE A 681 3.17 20.04 13.58
N ALA A 682 2.96 18.86 14.12
CA ALA A 682 1.67 18.17 14.12
C ALA A 682 1.42 17.54 15.50
N GLN A 683 0.19 17.60 15.99
CA GLN A 683 -0.28 16.88 17.17
C GLN A 683 -1.73 16.46 16.99
N THR A 684 -2.04 15.19 17.23
CA THR A 684 -3.43 14.72 17.41
C THR A 684 -3.83 14.88 18.87
N VAL A 685 -5.05 15.35 19.10
CA VAL A 685 -5.78 15.21 20.37
C VAL A 685 -7.20 14.73 20.08
N PHE A 686 -7.84 14.13 21.07
CA PHE A 686 -9.25 13.74 21.00
C PHE A 686 -10.07 14.64 21.93
N THR A 687 -11.38 14.61 21.76
CA THR A 687 -12.31 15.13 22.76
C THR A 687 -12.65 14.07 23.79
N ASP A 688 -13.02 14.50 24.99
CA ASP A 688 -13.84 13.73 25.91
C ASP A 688 -15.10 13.18 25.21
N PRO A 689 -15.47 11.89 25.38
CA PRO A 689 -16.68 11.33 24.75
C PRO A 689 -18.01 11.78 25.36
N GLU A 690 -18.05 12.20 26.63
CA GLU A 690 -19.27 12.60 27.34
C GLU A 690 -19.61 14.07 27.04
N ASP A 691 -18.68 15.00 27.28
CA ASP A 691 -18.94 16.44 27.16
C ASP A 691 -18.41 17.08 25.85
N GLY A 692 -17.63 16.32 25.09
CA GLY A 692 -17.07 16.73 23.79
C GLY A 692 -15.96 17.76 23.91
N SER A 693 -15.41 17.99 25.12
CA SER A 693 -14.36 18.97 25.34
C SER A 693 -12.98 18.45 24.96
N TYR A 694 -12.11 19.35 24.50
CA TYR A 694 -10.70 19.05 24.25
C TYR A 694 -9.82 20.12 24.89
N GLN A 695 -8.57 19.78 25.21
CA GLN A 695 -7.56 20.75 25.63
C GLN A 695 -6.18 20.39 25.06
N VAL A 696 -5.45 21.40 24.59
CA VAL A 696 -4.11 21.28 24.01
C VAL A 696 -3.24 22.49 24.38
N GLN A 697 -1.92 22.32 24.48
CA GLN A 697 -0.98 23.44 24.60
C GLN A 697 -0.30 23.68 23.26
N LEU A 698 -0.40 24.92 22.76
CA LEU A 698 0.11 25.32 21.45
C LEU A 698 0.99 26.57 21.57
N ALA A 699 1.90 26.77 20.62
CA ALA A 699 2.81 27.92 20.62
C ALA A 699 2.04 29.23 20.41
N GLY A 700 2.18 30.16 21.37
CA GLY A 700 1.48 31.44 21.35
C GLY A 700 1.85 32.31 20.15
N GLY A 701 0.84 32.88 19.48
CA GLY A 701 1.00 33.72 18.29
C GLY A 701 1.24 32.95 16.98
N VAL A 702 1.43 31.63 17.01
CA VAL A 702 1.47 30.78 15.80
C VAL A 702 0.05 30.48 15.33
N ALA A 703 -0.15 30.31 14.02
CA ALA A 703 -1.42 29.87 13.45
C ALA A 703 -1.43 28.35 13.22
N HIS A 704 -2.48 27.69 13.69
CA HIS A 704 -2.66 26.24 13.63
C HIS A 704 -3.92 25.88 12.85
N THR A 705 -3.82 24.93 11.93
CA THR A 705 -4.97 24.32 11.25
C THR A 705 -5.43 23.11 12.07
N PHE A 706 -6.68 23.11 12.49
CA PHE A 706 -7.32 21.99 13.18
C PHE A 706 -8.12 21.19 12.16
N ALA A 707 -7.70 19.96 11.82
CA ALA A 707 -8.52 18.99 11.12
C ALA A 707 -9.41 18.25 12.13
N VAL A 708 -10.70 18.62 12.18
CA VAL A 708 -11.67 18.13 13.17
C VAL A 708 -12.62 17.13 12.51
N GLN A 709 -12.66 15.90 13.01
CA GLN A 709 -13.45 14.79 12.48
C GLN A 709 -14.12 14.02 13.63
N ALA A 710 -15.41 13.69 13.50
CA ALA A 710 -16.08 12.82 14.48
C ALA A 710 -15.58 11.37 14.33
N MET A 711 -15.49 10.65 15.46
CA MET A 711 -15.30 9.20 15.47
C MET A 711 -16.61 8.47 15.14
N LEU A 712 -17.75 9.12 15.42
CA LEU A 712 -19.08 8.68 14.98
C LEU A 712 -19.24 8.92 13.46
N SER A 713 -19.79 7.93 12.74
CA SER A 713 -19.99 7.97 11.29
C SER A 713 -20.96 9.05 10.82
N GLY A 714 -20.91 9.37 9.52
CA GLY A 714 -21.86 10.26 8.86
C GLY A 714 -21.65 11.77 9.06
N TYR A 715 -20.56 12.22 9.70
CA TYR A 715 -20.23 13.65 9.84
C TYR A 715 -19.12 14.12 8.89
N LEU A 716 -19.24 15.36 8.40
CA LEU A 716 -18.27 16.04 7.55
C LEU A 716 -17.18 16.73 8.39
N ALA A 717 -15.92 16.41 8.11
CA ALA A 717 -14.76 17.03 8.76
C ALA A 717 -14.60 18.52 8.41
N ARG A 718 -13.96 19.31 9.29
CA ARG A 718 -13.63 20.73 9.03
C ARG A 718 -12.17 21.05 9.33
N HIS A 719 -11.67 22.10 8.67
CA HIS A 719 -10.27 22.54 8.76
C HIS A 719 -10.08 23.99 9.28
N PRO A 720 -10.71 24.43 10.40
CA PRO A 720 -10.58 25.79 10.90
C PRO A 720 -9.16 26.13 11.39
N VAL A 721 -8.71 27.35 11.08
CA VAL A 721 -7.48 27.93 11.65
C VAL A 721 -7.76 28.61 13.00
N VAL A 722 -6.78 28.52 13.91
CA VAL A 722 -6.77 29.09 15.26
C VAL A 722 -5.41 29.73 15.54
N THR A 723 -5.37 30.86 16.25
CA THR A 723 -4.10 31.53 16.64
C THR A 723 -4.20 31.96 18.10
N PRO A 724 -3.59 31.22 19.05
CA PRO A 724 -3.70 31.55 20.48
C PRO A 724 -2.80 32.75 20.81
N ASN A 725 -3.42 33.93 20.86
CA ASN A 725 -2.74 35.21 21.14
C ASN A 725 -2.74 35.61 22.63
N ILE A 726 -3.30 34.76 23.49
CA ILE A 726 -3.42 34.93 24.95
C ILE A 726 -3.19 33.57 25.63
N PRO A 727 -2.79 33.51 26.91
CA PRO A 727 -2.40 32.25 27.59
C PRO A 727 -3.49 31.16 27.64
N GLU A 728 -4.75 31.54 27.48
CA GLU A 728 -5.89 30.63 27.40
C GLU A 728 -6.86 31.13 26.33
N THR A 729 -7.17 30.29 25.34
CA THR A 729 -8.07 30.58 24.21
C THR A 729 -9.18 29.54 24.18
N VAL A 730 -10.45 29.98 24.16
CA VAL A 730 -11.62 29.08 24.02
C VAL A 730 -12.07 29.03 22.56
N ARG A 731 -12.28 27.83 22.01
CA ARG A 731 -12.59 27.61 20.60
C ARG A 731 -13.44 26.36 20.38
N ASP A 732 -14.76 26.55 20.29
CA ASP A 732 -15.69 25.49 19.95
C ASP A 732 -15.76 25.22 18.44
N PHE A 733 -16.10 23.98 18.08
CA PHE A 733 -16.30 23.51 16.73
C PHE A 733 -17.67 22.82 16.58
N THR A 734 -18.21 22.83 15.37
CA THR A 734 -19.44 22.13 15.01
C THR A 734 -19.19 21.28 13.78
N LEU A 735 -19.65 20.04 13.74
CA LEU A 735 -19.61 19.20 12.55
C LEU A 735 -21.02 19.06 11.99
N LEU A 736 -21.15 18.94 10.68
CA LEU A 736 -22.44 18.77 10.00
C LEU A 736 -22.56 17.33 9.49
N VAL A 737 -23.75 16.76 9.51
CA VAL A 737 -23.98 15.45 8.91
C VAL A 737 -23.83 15.53 7.39
N ASN A 738 -23.40 14.42 6.78
CA ASN A 738 -23.40 14.25 5.33
C ASN A 738 -24.85 14.08 4.85
N GLU A 739 -25.49 15.19 4.46
CA GLU A 739 -26.89 15.20 3.99
C GLU A 739 -27.18 14.26 2.80
N THR A 740 -26.15 13.83 2.06
CA THR A 740 -26.29 12.92 0.91
C THR A 740 -26.27 11.45 1.32
N ALA A 741 -25.48 11.08 2.33
CA ALA A 741 -25.44 9.70 2.86
C ALA A 741 -26.54 9.48 3.92
N CYS A 742 -26.69 10.43 4.84
CA CYS A 742 -27.63 10.42 5.96
C CYS A 742 -27.56 9.11 6.81
N ASP A 743 -26.33 8.73 7.12
CA ASP A 743 -25.91 7.53 7.84
C ASP A 743 -25.47 7.80 9.29
N ALA A 744 -25.48 9.07 9.71
CA ALA A 744 -25.18 9.47 11.09
C ALA A 744 -26.26 8.96 12.07
N PRO A 745 -25.91 8.25 13.16
CA PRO A 745 -26.87 7.81 14.17
C PRO A 745 -27.68 8.98 14.75
N GLY A 746 -28.99 8.75 14.92
CA GLY A 746 -29.95 9.80 15.27
C GLY A 746 -30.50 10.61 14.10
N TYR A 747 -30.04 10.37 12.87
CA TYR A 747 -30.62 10.98 11.66
C TYR A 747 -31.37 9.97 10.82
N GLN A 748 -32.35 10.45 10.05
CA GLN A 748 -33.08 9.66 9.07
C GLN A 748 -33.27 10.43 7.76
N LEU A 749 -33.06 9.73 6.64
CA LEU A 749 -33.32 10.26 5.31
C LEU A 749 -34.82 10.41 5.06
N ALA A 750 -35.28 11.65 4.95
CA ALA A 750 -36.67 12.01 4.71
C ALA A 750 -36.75 13.11 3.64
N ALA A 751 -37.22 14.32 3.97
CA ALA A 751 -37.23 15.49 3.08
C ALA A 751 -35.88 16.24 3.13
N GLY A 752 -34.78 15.49 2.99
CA GLY A 752 -33.45 15.86 3.48
C GLY A 752 -33.05 14.97 4.67
N CYS A 753 -31.84 15.15 5.20
CA CYS A 753 -31.37 14.42 6.38
C CYS A 753 -31.84 15.11 7.66
N LEU A 754 -32.67 14.43 8.46
CA LEU A 754 -33.35 15.05 9.62
C LEU A 754 -33.09 14.27 10.91
N ALA A 755 -32.81 15.00 11.98
CA ALA A 755 -32.71 14.48 13.34
C ALA A 755 -34.03 13.82 13.80
N ILE A 756 -33.93 12.66 14.46
CA ILE A 756 -35.04 11.94 15.09
C ILE A 756 -34.88 11.93 16.61
N PRO A 757 -35.95 12.17 17.42
CA PRO A 757 -35.81 12.33 18.86
C PRO A 757 -35.14 11.14 19.55
N GLY A 758 -34.17 11.43 20.41
CA GLY A 758 -33.37 10.43 21.13
C GLY A 758 -32.19 11.07 21.87
N GLY A 759 -31.19 10.26 22.18
CA GLY A 759 -29.91 10.66 22.78
C GLY A 759 -28.84 9.61 22.53
N LEU A 760 -27.58 9.96 22.84
CA LEU A 760 -26.44 9.05 22.78
C LEU A 760 -26.14 8.47 24.16
N LEU A 761 -25.77 7.19 24.19
CA LEU A 761 -25.19 6.50 25.34
C LEU A 761 -23.78 6.04 24.95
N VAL A 762 -22.80 6.35 25.80
CA VAL A 762 -21.39 6.00 25.59
C VAL A 762 -20.79 5.37 26.84
N GLY A 763 -19.66 4.69 26.71
CA GLY A 763 -18.92 4.11 27.82
C GLY A 763 -18.09 2.93 27.38
N ASN A 764 -17.55 2.19 28.33
CA ASN A 764 -16.77 0.98 28.09
C ASN A 764 -17.46 -0.26 28.68
N VAL A 765 -17.16 -1.43 28.13
CA VAL A 765 -17.48 -2.73 28.72
C VAL A 765 -16.19 -3.35 29.26
N TYR A 766 -16.15 -3.68 30.55
CA TYR A 766 -14.98 -4.21 31.23
C TYR A 766 -15.22 -5.62 31.80
N ASP A 767 -14.16 -6.42 31.88
CA ASP A 767 -14.10 -7.62 32.71
C ASP A 767 -13.99 -7.22 34.19
N ALA A 768 -15.03 -7.54 34.99
CA ALA A 768 -15.08 -7.20 36.41
C ALA A 768 -13.96 -7.83 37.27
N ASN A 769 -13.25 -8.86 36.80
CA ASN A 769 -12.15 -9.51 37.54
C ASN A 769 -10.75 -9.00 37.17
N SER A 770 -10.57 -8.36 36.01
CA SER A 770 -9.26 -7.87 35.54
C SER A 770 -9.20 -6.36 35.30
N GLY A 771 -10.34 -5.72 35.01
CA GLY A 771 -10.41 -4.32 34.56
C GLY A 771 -10.01 -4.12 33.10
N ALA A 772 -9.82 -5.20 32.32
CA ALA A 772 -9.54 -5.09 30.89
C ALA A 772 -10.83 -4.79 30.10
N GLY A 773 -10.70 -4.00 29.04
CA GLY A 773 -11.76 -3.73 28.09
C GLY A 773 -12.15 -4.97 27.28
N ILE A 774 -13.46 -5.21 27.14
CA ILE A 774 -14.02 -6.32 26.37
C ILE A 774 -14.48 -5.79 25.02
N ILE A 775 -13.85 -6.25 23.93
CA ILE A 775 -14.17 -5.89 22.55
C ILE A 775 -15.18 -6.90 21.99
N GLY A 776 -16.23 -6.44 21.29
CA GLY A 776 -17.27 -7.28 20.69
C GLY A 776 -18.49 -7.58 21.59
N ALA A 777 -18.41 -7.19 22.87
CA ALA A 777 -19.56 -7.26 23.79
C ALA A 777 -20.73 -6.44 23.23
N THR A 778 -21.94 -6.96 23.36
CA THR A 778 -23.15 -6.36 22.78
C THR A 778 -23.90 -5.57 23.84
N ILE A 779 -24.18 -4.30 23.58
CA ILE A 779 -24.95 -3.40 24.46
C ILE A 779 -26.28 -3.13 23.76
N ALA A 780 -27.40 -3.48 24.40
CA ALA A 780 -28.74 -3.35 23.82
C ALA A 780 -29.77 -2.79 24.82
N SER A 781 -30.79 -2.09 24.32
CA SER A 781 -31.93 -1.68 25.14
C SER A 781 -32.92 -2.82 25.35
N ASP A 782 -33.22 -3.16 26.61
CA ASP A 782 -34.19 -4.23 26.95
C ASP A 782 -35.61 -3.93 26.42
N GLN A 783 -35.94 -2.65 26.17
CA GLN A 783 -37.24 -2.23 25.63
C GLN A 783 -37.27 -2.14 24.10
N ARG A 784 -36.10 -1.95 23.47
CA ARG A 784 -35.93 -1.89 22.00
C ARG A 784 -34.63 -2.61 21.60
N PRO A 785 -34.59 -3.95 21.54
CA PRO A 785 -33.36 -4.69 21.24
C PRO A 785 -32.78 -4.44 19.84
N GLU A 786 -33.52 -3.77 18.96
CA GLU A 786 -33.01 -3.23 17.69
C GLU A 786 -32.14 -1.96 17.86
N GLU A 787 -32.20 -1.30 19.02
CA GLU A 787 -31.29 -0.24 19.46
C GLU A 787 -30.14 -0.91 20.23
N ALA A 788 -29.20 -1.46 19.47
CA ALA A 788 -28.02 -2.16 19.98
C ALA A 788 -26.74 -1.74 19.24
N THR A 789 -25.60 -1.90 19.91
CA THR A 789 -24.26 -1.65 19.37
C THR A 789 -23.27 -2.69 19.93
N GLN A 790 -22.04 -2.70 19.43
CA GLN A 790 -20.95 -3.50 19.98
C GLN A 790 -19.80 -2.62 20.44
N SER A 791 -19.13 -3.05 21.50
CA SER A 791 -17.87 -2.45 21.96
C SER A 791 -16.73 -2.71 20.98
N GLN A 792 -15.83 -1.75 20.83
CA GLN A 792 -14.77 -1.73 19.81
C GLN A 792 -13.40 -1.49 20.44
N SER A 793 -12.33 -1.77 19.70
CA SER A 793 -11.00 -1.31 20.07
C SER A 793 -10.82 0.17 19.72
N ASN A 794 -10.00 0.88 20.50
CA ASN A 794 -9.76 2.31 20.37
C ASN A 794 -8.25 2.67 20.39
N PRO A 795 -7.38 2.00 19.59
CA PRO A 795 -5.93 2.13 19.69
C PRO A 795 -5.38 3.51 19.27
N GLU A 796 -6.23 4.43 18.79
CA GLU A 796 -5.80 5.79 18.43
C GLU A 796 -5.84 6.79 19.59
N ASP A 797 -6.74 6.63 20.58
CA ASP A 797 -6.84 7.54 21.73
C ASP A 797 -6.47 6.83 23.05
N PRO A 798 -5.25 7.05 23.59
CA PRO A 798 -4.80 6.39 24.82
C PRO A 798 -5.45 6.91 26.11
N ASN A 799 -6.51 7.73 26.01
CA ASN A 799 -7.29 8.23 27.14
C ASN A 799 -8.63 7.49 27.32
N VAL A 800 -9.04 6.67 26.36
CA VAL A 800 -10.28 5.87 26.37
C VAL A 800 -9.91 4.43 26.05
N ASP A 801 -10.07 3.53 27.01
CA ASP A 801 -9.66 2.13 26.91
C ASP A 801 -10.39 1.39 25.77
N ASP A 802 -9.84 0.23 25.38
CA ASP A 802 -10.55 -0.73 24.52
C ASP A 802 -11.90 -1.16 25.14
N GLY A 803 -12.80 -1.68 24.32
CA GLY A 803 -14.15 -2.02 24.75
C GLY A 803 -15.09 -0.80 24.82
N PHE A 804 -14.71 0.33 24.23
CA PHE A 804 -15.54 1.54 24.13
C PHE A 804 -16.70 1.35 23.14
N TYR A 805 -17.86 1.95 23.42
CA TYR A 805 -19.04 1.91 22.54
C TYR A 805 -19.73 3.28 22.40
N ILE A 806 -20.44 3.45 21.29
CA ILE A 806 -21.44 4.52 21.10
C ILE A 806 -22.75 3.87 20.64
N LEU A 807 -23.84 4.20 21.32
CA LEU A 807 -25.20 3.76 21.03
C LEU A 807 -26.11 4.99 20.89
N PHE A 808 -26.95 5.04 19.85
CA PHE A 808 -28.09 5.95 19.81
C PHE A 808 -29.35 5.21 20.29
N SER A 809 -30.11 5.84 21.20
CA SER A 809 -31.45 5.36 21.58
C SER A 809 -32.51 6.42 21.34
N SER A 810 -33.67 6.01 20.82
CA SER A 810 -34.83 6.88 20.66
C SER A 810 -35.65 7.03 21.95
N GLN A 811 -35.36 6.24 22.99
CA GLN A 811 -36.06 6.26 24.25
C GLN A 811 -35.28 7.09 25.27
N THR A 812 -35.88 8.18 25.76
CA THR A 812 -35.21 9.14 26.65
C THR A 812 -35.63 8.96 28.12
N GLY A 813 -34.83 9.51 29.05
CA GLY A 813 -34.96 9.29 30.49
C GLY A 813 -34.32 7.97 30.95
N MET A 814 -34.66 7.51 32.16
CA MET A 814 -34.16 6.23 32.69
C MET A 814 -34.65 5.05 31.84
N GLN A 815 -33.72 4.33 31.21
CA GLN A 815 -33.99 3.13 30.43
C GLN A 815 -33.13 1.94 30.91
N PRO A 816 -33.67 0.71 30.88
CA PRO A 816 -32.89 -0.51 31.05
C PRO A 816 -32.02 -0.77 29.82
N PHE A 817 -30.77 -1.13 30.08
CA PHE A 817 -29.83 -1.65 29.08
C PHE A 817 -29.11 -2.87 29.66
N THR A 818 -28.87 -3.85 28.80
CA THR A 818 -28.06 -5.03 29.10
C THR A 818 -26.81 -5.00 28.24
N ALA A 819 -25.65 -5.17 28.87
CA ALA A 819 -24.44 -5.60 28.17
C ALA A 819 -24.26 -7.10 28.36
N SER A 820 -23.94 -7.80 27.28
CA SER A 820 -23.64 -9.23 27.30
C SER A 820 -22.43 -9.57 26.43
N GLU A 821 -21.61 -10.46 26.96
CA GLU A 821 -20.56 -11.18 26.24
C GLU A 821 -20.46 -12.58 26.88
N ALA A 822 -20.08 -13.58 26.09
CA ALA A 822 -20.16 -14.96 26.52
C ALA A 822 -18.94 -15.39 27.35
N PHE A 823 -19.10 -16.45 28.14
CA PHE A 823 -18.30 -16.76 29.35
C PHE A 823 -18.38 -15.73 30.49
N TYR A 824 -19.06 -14.60 30.29
CA TYR A 824 -19.47 -13.70 31.36
C TYR A 824 -20.95 -13.90 31.71
N GLN A 825 -21.35 -13.34 32.86
CA GLN A 825 -22.74 -13.07 33.19
C GLN A 825 -23.11 -11.66 32.70
N ASP A 826 -24.32 -11.50 32.16
CA ASP A 826 -24.87 -10.21 31.74
C ASP A 826 -24.83 -9.15 32.87
N ASP A 827 -24.46 -7.92 32.52
CA ASP A 827 -24.61 -6.75 33.39
C ASP A 827 -25.81 -5.91 32.94
N MET A 828 -26.77 -5.71 33.85
CA MET A 828 -28.05 -5.05 33.61
C MET A 828 -28.10 -3.73 34.36
N GLN A 829 -28.03 -2.62 33.64
CA GLN A 829 -27.98 -1.28 34.22
C GLN A 829 -29.19 -0.42 33.85
N GLN A 830 -29.34 0.69 34.59
CA GLN A 830 -30.36 1.72 34.38
C GLN A 830 -29.65 3.03 34.04
N ALA A 831 -29.60 3.40 32.77
CA ALA A 831 -28.95 4.61 32.30
C ALA A 831 -29.97 5.71 31.98
N GLU A 832 -29.62 6.98 32.19
CA GLU A 832 -30.47 8.12 31.80
C GLU A 832 -30.11 8.60 30.39
N VAL A 833 -30.92 8.23 29.39
CA VAL A 833 -30.72 8.71 28.01
C VAL A 833 -31.20 10.16 27.90
N ILE A 834 -30.26 11.10 27.82
CA ILE A 834 -30.53 12.54 27.78
C ILE A 834 -30.99 12.94 26.38
N THR A 835 -32.16 13.58 26.28
CA THR A 835 -32.69 14.11 25.00
C THR A 835 -31.72 15.12 24.41
N ASP A 836 -31.32 14.92 23.14
CA ASP A 836 -30.37 15.76 22.40
C ASP A 836 -29.00 15.92 23.12
N GLY A 837 -28.61 14.91 23.92
CA GLY A 837 -27.36 14.88 24.68
C GLY A 837 -26.65 13.52 24.63
N VAL A 838 -25.57 13.42 25.40
CA VAL A 838 -24.80 12.20 25.66
C VAL A 838 -24.95 11.84 27.14
N ALA A 839 -24.95 10.55 27.46
CA ALA A 839 -24.82 10.04 28.83
C ALA A 839 -23.78 8.90 28.88
N LEU A 840 -23.05 8.81 30.00
CA LEU A 840 -22.01 7.80 30.22
C LEU A 840 -22.55 6.61 31.05
N SER A 841 -22.22 5.38 30.66
CA SER A 841 -22.63 4.14 31.33
C SER A 841 -21.64 3.00 31.07
N ASP A 842 -20.74 2.73 32.03
CA ASP A 842 -19.76 1.63 31.95
C ASP A 842 -20.32 0.31 32.50
N PHE A 843 -20.25 -0.75 31.69
CA PHE A 843 -20.69 -2.09 32.06
C PHE A 843 -19.54 -2.94 32.58
N HIS A 844 -19.78 -3.75 33.62
CA HIS A 844 -18.75 -4.54 34.30
C HIS A 844 -19.19 -6.00 34.38
N LEU A 845 -18.90 -6.75 33.32
CA LEU A 845 -19.35 -8.13 33.13
C LEU A 845 -18.65 -9.08 34.12
N PRO A 846 -19.39 -9.78 35.02
CA PRO A 846 -18.79 -10.71 35.96
C PRO A 846 -18.55 -12.09 35.32
N ALA A 847 -17.31 -12.57 35.33
CA ALA A 847 -16.98 -13.98 35.03
C ALA A 847 -16.55 -14.75 36.28
N GLY A 848 -16.59 -16.09 36.24
CA GLY A 848 -15.87 -16.92 37.19
C GLY A 848 -14.37 -16.91 36.87
N ARG A 849 -13.49 -17.16 37.85
CA ARG A 849 -12.03 -17.10 37.63
C ARG A 849 -11.33 -18.18 38.43
N LEU A 850 -10.94 -19.26 37.77
CA LEU A 850 -10.33 -20.41 38.44
C LEU A 850 -8.83 -20.20 38.65
N LEU A 851 -8.34 -20.64 39.81
CA LEU A 851 -6.92 -20.76 40.14
C LEU A 851 -6.65 -22.16 40.69
N ILE A 852 -5.47 -22.70 40.42
CA ILE A 852 -5.06 -24.04 40.86
C ILE A 852 -3.73 -24.02 41.60
N TYR A 853 -3.61 -24.82 42.66
CA TYR A 853 -2.38 -24.91 43.46
C TYR A 853 -2.09 -26.36 43.89
N PRO A 854 -0.84 -26.85 43.81
CA PRO A 854 0.31 -26.21 43.15
C PRO A 854 0.16 -26.15 41.62
N THR A 855 0.82 -25.19 40.98
CA THR A 855 0.82 -25.02 39.51
C THR A 855 1.76 -25.97 38.75
N THR A 856 2.58 -26.74 39.49
CA THR A 856 3.44 -27.82 38.97
C THR A 856 3.56 -28.90 40.04
N LEU A 857 3.66 -30.18 39.65
CA LEU A 857 3.92 -31.28 40.59
C LEU A 857 5.15 -32.08 40.16
N SER A 858 6.16 -32.16 41.04
CA SER A 858 7.33 -33.02 40.85
C SER A 858 7.46 -34.02 42.00
N ALA A 859 7.33 -35.30 41.69
CA ALA A 859 7.41 -36.41 42.62
C ALA A 859 8.71 -37.22 42.41
N THR A 860 9.15 -37.89 43.48
CA THR A 860 10.20 -38.92 43.40
C THR A 860 9.78 -40.09 44.27
N GLN A 861 9.62 -41.27 43.68
CA GLN A 861 8.99 -42.43 44.31
C GLN A 861 9.82 -43.70 44.10
N ALA A 862 9.67 -44.69 44.96
CA ALA A 862 10.25 -46.02 44.73
C ALA A 862 9.49 -46.76 43.60
N PRO A 863 10.13 -47.67 42.83
CA PRO A 863 9.51 -48.35 41.66
C PRO A 863 8.34 -49.32 41.93
N THR A 864 7.69 -49.25 43.09
CA THR A 864 6.50 -50.03 43.48
C THR A 864 5.62 -49.24 44.47
N GLU A 865 5.65 -47.91 44.41
CA GLU A 865 5.04 -47.00 45.37
C GLU A 865 3.87 -46.25 44.72
N THR A 866 2.79 -46.06 45.48
CA THR A 866 1.58 -45.35 45.02
C THR A 866 1.30 -44.23 46.02
N ILE A 867 1.39 -42.96 45.57
CA ILE A 867 1.20 -41.78 46.42
C ILE A 867 0.09 -40.89 45.88
N THR A 868 -0.83 -40.50 46.76
CA THR A 868 -1.84 -39.47 46.49
C THR A 868 -1.30 -38.09 46.85
N TYR A 869 -1.32 -37.19 45.88
CA TYR A 869 -1.12 -35.74 46.03
C TYR A 869 -2.47 -35.03 45.95
N THR A 870 -2.53 -33.77 46.41
CA THR A 870 -3.75 -32.96 46.37
C THR A 870 -3.50 -31.65 45.65
N LEU A 871 -4.28 -31.37 44.60
CA LEU A 871 -4.45 -30.03 44.05
C LEU A 871 -5.64 -29.34 44.72
N LEU A 872 -5.63 -28.01 44.72
CA LEU A 872 -6.73 -27.16 45.18
C LEU A 872 -7.17 -26.25 44.03
N VAL A 873 -8.38 -26.44 43.53
CA VAL A 873 -9.03 -25.52 42.58
C VAL A 873 -9.86 -24.52 43.39
N THR A 874 -9.75 -23.23 43.10
CA THR A 874 -10.50 -22.16 43.77
C THR A 874 -11.11 -21.21 42.74
N ASN A 875 -12.39 -20.86 42.87
CA ASN A 875 -12.99 -19.78 42.09
C ASN A 875 -12.79 -18.45 42.83
N THR A 876 -12.03 -17.54 42.24
CA THR A 876 -11.77 -16.18 42.76
C THR A 876 -12.51 -15.08 42.00
N GLY A 877 -13.35 -15.44 41.01
CA GLY A 877 -14.11 -14.50 40.19
C GLY A 877 -15.49 -14.15 40.75
N GLY A 878 -16.14 -13.18 40.11
CA GLY A 878 -17.47 -12.68 40.49
C GLY A 878 -18.66 -13.60 40.16
N ALA A 879 -18.53 -14.50 39.18
CA ALA A 879 -19.59 -15.45 38.79
C ALA A 879 -19.21 -16.91 39.09
N PRO A 880 -20.17 -17.87 39.07
CA PRO A 880 -19.86 -19.30 39.16
C PRO A 880 -18.97 -19.76 37.99
N ALA A 881 -18.23 -20.86 38.21
CA ALA A 881 -17.45 -21.53 37.16
C ALA A 881 -17.58 -23.05 37.27
N SER A 882 -17.68 -23.71 36.13
CA SER A 882 -17.62 -25.17 35.96
C SER A 882 -16.27 -25.55 35.35
N PHE A 883 -15.73 -26.71 35.72
CA PHE A 883 -14.50 -27.22 35.14
C PHE A 883 -14.45 -28.74 35.02
N SER A 884 -13.64 -29.20 34.07
CA SER A 884 -13.20 -30.59 33.92
C SER A 884 -11.68 -30.67 33.91
N LEU A 885 -11.15 -31.84 34.23
CA LEU A 885 -9.72 -32.14 34.31
C LEU A 885 -9.42 -33.37 33.47
N SER A 886 -8.51 -33.21 32.51
CA SER A 886 -7.98 -34.27 31.65
C SER A 886 -6.49 -34.47 31.90
N GLU A 887 -6.01 -35.70 31.79
CA GLU A 887 -4.59 -36.01 31.78
C GLU A 887 -4.04 -36.10 30.35
N VAL A 888 -2.74 -35.80 30.22
CA VAL A 888 -2.02 -35.80 28.94
C VAL A 888 -0.65 -36.43 29.17
N ASN A 889 -0.34 -37.51 28.44
CA ASN A 889 0.99 -38.10 28.43
C ASN A 889 1.95 -37.19 27.66
N VAL A 890 3.19 -36.97 28.13
CA VAL A 890 4.14 -36.05 27.47
C VAL A 890 5.45 -36.76 27.17
N LEU A 891 5.65 -37.09 25.89
CA LEU A 891 6.83 -37.80 25.39
C LEU A 891 7.94 -36.82 24.98
N ALA A 892 8.81 -36.51 25.94
CA ALA A 892 10.01 -35.66 25.79
C ALA A 892 9.74 -34.15 25.59
N ALA A 893 10.79 -33.40 25.24
CA ALA A 893 10.87 -31.95 25.41
C ALA A 893 10.31 -31.15 24.23
N ALA A 894 9.73 -29.98 24.52
CA ALA A 894 9.13 -29.08 23.54
C ALA A 894 10.05 -28.76 22.34
N ALA A 895 9.45 -28.74 21.14
CA ALA A 895 10.16 -28.49 19.90
C ALA A 895 10.93 -27.15 19.89
N ALA A 896 12.20 -27.21 19.48
CA ALA A 896 13.06 -26.04 19.35
C ALA A 896 13.11 -25.52 17.89
N PRO A 897 13.22 -24.20 17.64
CA PRO A 897 13.35 -23.65 16.30
C PRO A 897 14.53 -24.24 15.51
N ASN A 898 14.28 -24.71 14.28
CA ASN A 898 15.26 -25.47 13.51
C ASN A 898 15.30 -25.05 12.02
N GLY A 899 16.49 -24.61 11.58
CA GLY A 899 16.81 -24.36 10.19
C GLY A 899 16.26 -23.05 9.60
N PRO A 900 16.65 -22.71 8.36
CA PRO A 900 16.07 -21.57 7.64
C PRO A 900 14.64 -21.90 7.20
N TYR A 901 13.68 -21.08 7.63
CA TYR A 901 12.28 -21.18 7.20
C TYR A 901 12.18 -21.08 5.67
N ALA A 902 11.35 -21.93 5.06
CA ALA A 902 11.03 -21.83 3.64
C ALA A 902 10.47 -20.42 3.31
N PRO A 903 11.06 -19.68 2.35
CA PRO A 903 10.56 -18.37 1.97
C PRO A 903 9.20 -18.51 1.27
N ALA A 904 8.30 -17.54 1.47
CA ALA A 904 7.02 -17.51 0.80
C ALA A 904 7.22 -17.40 -0.73
N THR A 905 6.63 -18.34 -1.49
CA THR A 905 6.77 -18.41 -2.95
C THR A 905 5.42 -18.73 -3.60
N ARG A 906 4.67 -17.70 -4.00
CA ARG A 906 3.42 -17.82 -4.77
C ARG A 906 3.62 -18.71 -6.01
N ARG A 907 3.08 -19.94 -6.00
CA ARG A 907 3.22 -20.93 -7.08
C ARG A 907 2.13 -20.81 -8.14
N VAL A 908 0.91 -20.47 -7.74
CA VAL A 908 -0.23 -20.37 -8.65
C VAL A 908 -0.27 -18.99 -9.31
N SER A 909 0.28 -18.91 -10.52
CA SER A 909 0.19 -17.74 -11.40
C SER A 909 -1.10 -17.77 -12.23
N PRO A 910 -1.76 -16.63 -12.50
CA PRO A 910 -2.81 -16.57 -13.51
C PRO A 910 -2.25 -16.97 -14.88
N LYS A 911 -2.92 -17.90 -15.59
CA LYS A 911 -2.56 -18.21 -16.97
C LYS A 911 -2.79 -16.98 -17.85
N ARG A 912 -1.74 -16.50 -18.53
CA ARG A 912 -1.89 -15.38 -19.48
C ARG A 912 -2.71 -15.84 -20.67
N LEU A 913 -3.54 -14.95 -21.22
CA LEU A 913 -4.13 -15.20 -22.54
C LEU A 913 -3.05 -15.22 -23.65
N ASN A 914 -1.86 -14.68 -23.37
CA ASN A 914 -0.76 -14.54 -24.31
C ASN A 914 0.26 -15.70 -24.26
N ASP A 915 0.13 -16.67 -23.35
CA ASP A 915 1.03 -17.81 -23.24
C ASP A 915 0.82 -18.79 -24.40
N LEU A 916 1.76 -18.83 -25.35
CA LEU A 916 1.72 -19.67 -26.54
C LEU A 916 2.04 -21.16 -26.28
N ASP A 917 2.55 -21.49 -25.10
CA ASP A 917 2.73 -22.86 -24.61
C ASP A 917 2.37 -22.98 -23.11
N ALA A 918 2.51 -24.16 -22.54
CA ALA A 918 2.12 -24.44 -21.15
C ALA A 918 3.24 -24.16 -20.12
N SER A 919 4.35 -23.50 -20.48
CA SER A 919 5.50 -23.33 -19.58
C SER A 919 5.23 -22.46 -18.34
N ALA A 920 4.25 -21.55 -18.42
CA ALA A 920 3.79 -20.72 -17.30
C ALA A 920 2.46 -21.19 -16.68
N VAL A 921 1.92 -22.32 -17.14
CA VAL A 921 0.92 -23.05 -16.35
C VAL A 921 1.65 -23.63 -15.15
N TYR A 922 1.08 -23.54 -13.95
CA TYR A 922 1.56 -24.31 -12.81
C TYR A 922 1.32 -25.80 -13.09
N ILE A 923 2.31 -26.46 -13.70
CA ILE A 923 2.33 -27.91 -13.85
C ILE A 923 2.56 -28.46 -12.45
N TYR A 924 1.51 -29.02 -11.84
CA TYR A 924 1.65 -29.73 -10.59
C TYR A 924 2.66 -30.86 -10.78
N ARG A 925 3.68 -30.89 -9.93
CA ARG A 925 4.75 -31.91 -9.94
C ARG A 925 5.01 -32.31 -8.50
N PRO A 926 4.11 -33.12 -7.93
CA PRO A 926 4.28 -33.57 -6.57
C PRO A 926 5.52 -34.48 -6.50
N PRO A 927 6.17 -34.60 -5.34
CA PRO A 927 7.35 -35.44 -5.18
C PRO A 927 7.08 -36.92 -5.52
N GLU A 928 7.86 -37.48 -6.46
CA GLU A 928 7.90 -38.93 -6.69
C GLU A 928 8.35 -39.64 -5.40
N THR A 929 7.52 -40.52 -4.87
CA THR A 929 7.78 -41.27 -3.63
C THR A 929 7.21 -42.69 -3.70
N LYS A 930 7.48 -43.51 -2.68
CA LYS A 930 6.93 -44.87 -2.61
C LYS A 930 5.45 -44.87 -2.19
N THR A 931 4.68 -45.80 -2.75
CA THR A 931 3.37 -46.17 -2.23
C THR A 931 3.51 -46.74 -0.81
N LEU A 932 2.53 -46.46 0.05
CA LEU A 932 2.33 -47.06 1.37
C LEU A 932 1.05 -47.89 1.39
N GLU A 933 0.86 -48.71 2.44
CA GLU A 933 -0.43 -49.35 2.71
C GLU A 933 -1.36 -48.30 3.34
N GLY A 934 -2.59 -48.16 2.83
CA GLY A 934 -3.56 -47.14 3.22
C GLY A 934 -4.53 -46.82 2.06
N GLY A 935 -5.55 -45.99 2.31
CA GLY A 935 -6.48 -45.51 1.27
C GLY A 935 -7.74 -46.35 1.03
N ASP A 936 -7.91 -47.46 1.74
CA ASP A 936 -9.13 -48.28 1.71
C ASP A 936 -10.30 -47.54 2.38
N LEU A 937 -11.39 -47.33 1.63
CA LEU A 937 -12.61 -46.68 2.14
C LEU A 937 -13.38 -47.64 3.06
N LEU A 938 -13.50 -47.25 4.32
CA LEU A 938 -14.24 -47.98 5.37
C LEU A 938 -15.73 -47.62 5.37
N ARG A 939 -16.07 -46.36 5.10
CA ARG A 939 -17.44 -45.81 5.08
C ARG A 939 -17.49 -44.50 4.30
N SER A 940 -18.61 -44.22 3.64
CA SER A 940 -18.96 -42.86 3.22
C SER A 940 -20.38 -42.50 3.66
N TRP A 941 -20.65 -41.20 3.79
CA TRP A 941 -22.01 -40.65 3.90
C TRP A 941 -22.05 -39.21 3.39
N HIS A 942 -23.15 -38.83 2.75
CA HIS A 942 -23.35 -37.47 2.22
C HIS A 942 -23.78 -36.53 3.37
N SER A 943 -23.04 -35.44 3.57
CA SER A 943 -23.26 -34.45 4.64
C SER A 943 -24.62 -33.75 4.56
N GLY A 944 -25.05 -33.40 3.35
CA GLY A 944 -26.25 -32.58 3.11
C GLY A 944 -25.99 -31.07 3.15
N LEU A 945 -24.74 -30.67 3.34
CA LEU A 945 -24.24 -29.31 3.24
C LEU A 945 -24.07 -28.90 1.77
N SER A 946 -23.91 -27.59 1.52
CA SER A 946 -23.96 -27.01 0.17
C SER A 946 -22.59 -27.07 -0.54
N HIS A 947 -21.51 -26.75 0.20
CA HIS A 947 -20.10 -26.87 -0.15
C HIS A 947 -19.30 -27.15 1.15
N PRO A 948 -19.29 -28.39 1.66
CA PRO A 948 -18.48 -28.76 2.81
C PRO A 948 -16.98 -28.62 2.49
N TRP A 949 -16.19 -28.11 3.45
CA TRP A 949 -14.73 -28.00 3.32
C TRP A 949 -13.96 -28.56 4.53
N GLY A 950 -13.94 -27.84 5.65
CA GLY A 950 -13.13 -28.19 6.83
C GLY A 950 -13.78 -29.24 7.71
N ILE A 951 -12.96 -30.08 8.36
CA ILE A 951 -13.44 -31.19 9.19
C ILE A 951 -12.61 -31.37 10.46
N ALA A 952 -13.22 -31.20 11.63
CA ALA A 952 -12.57 -31.51 12.91
C ALA A 952 -13.23 -32.72 13.57
N VAL A 953 -12.42 -33.70 13.99
CA VAL A 953 -12.87 -34.88 14.75
C VAL A 953 -12.62 -34.66 16.23
N ASN A 954 -13.64 -34.82 17.07
CA ASN A 954 -13.45 -34.87 18.53
C ASN A 954 -12.89 -36.26 18.91
N PRO A 955 -11.64 -36.36 19.43
CA PRO A 955 -11.04 -37.67 19.73
C PRO A 955 -11.76 -38.41 20.87
N LEU A 956 -12.42 -37.70 21.78
CA LEU A 956 -13.06 -38.29 22.96
C LEU A 956 -14.45 -38.89 22.66
N THR A 957 -15.13 -38.44 21.61
CA THR A 957 -16.47 -38.93 21.23
C THR A 957 -16.56 -39.52 19.82
N GLY A 958 -15.62 -39.17 18.93
CA GLY A 958 -15.69 -39.43 17.50
C GLY A 958 -16.66 -38.51 16.73
N ASP A 959 -17.32 -37.56 17.39
CA ASP A 959 -18.20 -36.62 16.67
C ASP A 959 -17.38 -35.69 15.77
N LEU A 960 -17.95 -35.34 14.63
CA LEU A 960 -17.31 -34.57 13.58
C LEU A 960 -18.02 -33.22 13.40
N TRP A 961 -17.24 -32.15 13.28
CA TRP A 961 -17.72 -30.84 12.84
C TRP A 961 -17.32 -30.62 11.39
N VAL A 962 -18.27 -30.29 10.52
CA VAL A 962 -18.01 -30.04 9.09
C VAL A 962 -18.49 -28.65 8.70
N GLY A 963 -17.57 -27.81 8.23
CA GLY A 963 -17.82 -26.43 7.78
C GLY A 963 -18.40 -26.34 6.37
N ASP A 964 -19.46 -25.56 6.15
CA ASP A 964 -20.08 -25.29 4.84
C ASP A 964 -19.74 -23.86 4.34
N VAL A 965 -19.10 -23.73 3.18
CA VAL A 965 -18.42 -22.48 2.76
C VAL A 965 -19.31 -21.54 1.93
N SER A 966 -19.63 -20.36 2.45
CA SER A 966 -20.53 -19.39 1.79
C SER A 966 -19.97 -18.82 0.48
N ALA A 967 -18.65 -18.66 0.38
CA ALA A 967 -17.97 -18.21 -0.83
C ALA A 967 -18.18 -19.13 -2.05
N ALA A 968 -18.59 -20.39 -1.82
CA ALA A 968 -18.98 -21.35 -2.84
C ALA A 968 -20.50 -21.66 -2.87
N GLY A 969 -21.24 -21.29 -1.82
CA GLY A 969 -22.71 -21.39 -1.74
C GLY A 969 -23.29 -21.94 -0.43
N GLY A 970 -22.45 -22.20 0.58
CA GLY A 970 -22.82 -22.55 1.96
C GLY A 970 -23.23 -21.38 2.84
N ASP A 971 -23.04 -21.51 4.15
CA ASP A 971 -23.50 -20.56 5.17
C ASP A 971 -22.41 -20.04 6.14
N ASP A 972 -21.15 -20.48 5.98
CA ASP A 972 -20.02 -20.27 6.91
C ASP A 972 -20.33 -20.74 8.35
N ILE A 973 -21.00 -21.89 8.44
CA ILE A 973 -21.30 -22.58 9.70
C ILE A 973 -20.68 -23.99 9.66
N ALA A 974 -20.09 -24.43 10.77
CA ALA A 974 -19.80 -25.85 10.99
C ALA A 974 -20.98 -26.54 11.67
N HIS A 975 -21.38 -27.68 11.10
CA HIS A 975 -22.50 -28.49 11.54
C HIS A 975 -21.97 -29.79 12.15
N ARG A 976 -22.51 -30.21 13.30
CA ARG A 976 -22.02 -31.40 14.02
C ARG A 976 -22.75 -32.68 13.61
N PHE A 977 -21.97 -33.70 13.25
CA PHE A 977 -22.40 -35.04 12.89
C PHE A 977 -21.82 -36.09 13.85
N THR A 978 -22.52 -37.20 14.02
CA THR A 978 -21.96 -38.42 14.61
C THR A 978 -21.14 -39.21 13.57
N PRO A 979 -20.27 -40.16 13.98
CA PRO A 979 -19.59 -41.08 13.05
C PRO A 979 -20.49 -41.83 12.06
N ALA A 980 -21.78 -41.93 12.34
CA ALA A 980 -22.78 -42.59 11.50
C ALA A 980 -23.45 -41.65 10.47
N GLY A 981 -22.96 -40.41 10.33
CA GLY A 981 -23.52 -39.41 9.41
C GLY A 981 -24.86 -38.83 9.86
N GLN A 982 -25.22 -38.97 11.13
CA GLN A 982 -26.43 -38.35 11.67
C GLN A 982 -26.09 -36.95 12.19
N VAL A 983 -26.67 -35.92 11.57
CA VAL A 983 -26.62 -34.54 12.07
C VAL A 983 -27.27 -34.46 13.45
N THR A 984 -26.60 -33.78 14.38
CA THR A 984 -27.03 -33.63 15.78
C THR A 984 -28.01 -32.47 15.95
N GLY A 985 -27.83 -31.40 15.17
CA GLY A 985 -28.51 -30.11 15.30
C GLY A 985 -27.64 -29.01 15.91
N ASP A 986 -26.44 -29.34 16.42
CA ASP A 986 -25.49 -28.34 16.93
C ASP A 986 -24.74 -27.66 15.77
N THR A 987 -24.55 -26.34 15.88
CA THR A 987 -23.92 -25.49 14.85
C THR A 987 -22.95 -24.47 15.45
N LEU A 988 -21.96 -24.05 14.66
CA LEU A 988 -20.91 -23.08 15.01
C LEU A 988 -20.69 -22.07 13.88
N SER A 989 -20.78 -20.77 14.14
CA SER A 989 -20.37 -19.76 13.16
C SER A 989 -18.84 -19.74 13.01
N LEU A 990 -18.37 -19.65 11.77
CA LEU A 990 -16.95 -19.70 11.39
C LEU A 990 -16.35 -18.32 11.06
N ILE A 991 -17.14 -17.24 11.19
CA ILE A 991 -16.75 -15.88 10.83
C ILE A 991 -16.48 -15.03 12.08
N ASP A 992 -15.29 -14.45 12.12
CA ASP A 992 -14.92 -13.40 13.07
C ASP A 992 -15.22 -12.02 12.44
N PRO A 993 -16.18 -11.23 12.95
CA PRO A 993 -16.49 -9.90 12.42
C PRO A 993 -15.31 -8.91 12.46
N GLN A 994 -14.31 -9.15 13.33
CA GLN A 994 -13.11 -8.30 13.43
C GLN A 994 -12.06 -8.67 12.38
N ARG A 995 -12.15 -9.86 11.77
CA ARG A 995 -11.16 -10.41 10.82
C ARG A 995 -11.85 -10.86 9.53
N PRO A 996 -12.07 -9.97 8.55
CA PRO A 996 -12.72 -10.31 7.30
C PRO A 996 -11.87 -11.28 6.47
N ILE A 997 -12.39 -12.48 6.25
CA ILE A 997 -11.79 -13.55 5.43
C ILE A 997 -12.53 -13.70 4.10
N ILE A 998 -11.96 -14.48 3.15
CA ILE A 998 -12.66 -14.89 1.93
C ILE A 998 -13.47 -16.17 2.20
N PHE A 999 -12.90 -17.15 2.91
CA PHE A 999 -13.63 -18.30 3.44
C PHE A 999 -12.89 -19.02 4.59
N PRO A 1000 -13.62 -19.72 5.48
CA PRO A 1000 -13.06 -20.65 6.46
C PRO A 1000 -12.63 -21.97 5.78
N ALA A 1001 -11.39 -22.40 5.95
CA ALA A 1001 -10.85 -23.61 5.33
C ALA A 1001 -10.89 -24.81 6.31
N ASP A 1002 -9.76 -25.46 6.56
CA ASP A 1002 -9.69 -26.67 7.40
C ASP A 1002 -9.78 -26.36 8.91
N LEU A 1003 -10.20 -27.37 9.67
CA LEU A 1003 -10.51 -27.28 11.10
C LEU A 1003 -9.78 -28.38 11.86
N VAL A 1004 -9.24 -28.09 13.04
CA VAL A 1004 -8.70 -29.09 13.97
C VAL A 1004 -9.40 -28.99 15.33
N TYR A 1005 -9.57 -30.10 16.04
CA TYR A 1005 -10.08 -30.09 17.42
C TYR A 1005 -8.93 -30.04 18.43
N ASP A 1006 -8.94 -29.08 19.34
CA ASP A 1006 -8.04 -29.07 20.50
C ASP A 1006 -8.73 -29.79 21.68
N PRO A 1007 -8.27 -30.99 22.08
CA PRO A 1007 -8.86 -31.76 23.18
C PRO A 1007 -8.59 -31.17 24.58
N PHE A 1008 -7.72 -30.15 24.69
CA PHE A 1008 -7.30 -29.54 25.95
C PHE A 1008 -8.08 -28.26 26.27
N SER A 1009 -8.52 -27.52 25.27
CA SER A 1009 -9.48 -26.42 25.38
C SER A 1009 -10.94 -26.89 25.17
N ALA A 1010 -11.12 -28.05 24.53
CA ALA A 1010 -12.38 -28.50 23.95
C ALA A 1010 -12.97 -27.53 22.89
N THR A 1011 -12.11 -26.77 22.22
CA THR A 1011 -12.42 -25.85 21.12
C THR A 1011 -11.94 -26.39 19.78
N LEU A 1012 -12.32 -25.73 18.68
CA LEU A 1012 -11.75 -25.97 17.36
C LEU A 1012 -10.81 -24.82 17.02
N TRP A 1013 -9.81 -25.09 16.19
CA TRP A 1013 -9.00 -24.06 15.54
C TRP A 1013 -9.19 -24.12 14.02
N GLN A 1014 -9.22 -22.96 13.37
CA GLN A 1014 -9.58 -22.80 11.97
C GLN A 1014 -8.47 -22.14 11.16
N ALA A 1015 -8.16 -22.70 9.97
CA ALA A 1015 -7.34 -22.03 8.97
C ALA A 1015 -8.20 -21.08 8.12
N ASN A 1016 -7.72 -19.84 7.96
CA ASN A 1016 -8.41 -18.81 7.19
C ASN A 1016 -7.77 -18.56 5.82
N VAL A 1017 -8.61 -18.43 4.79
CA VAL A 1017 -8.18 -18.02 3.45
C VAL A 1017 -8.59 -16.56 3.21
N GLY A 1018 -7.58 -15.69 3.05
CA GLY A 1018 -7.76 -14.24 3.00
C GLY A 1018 -7.94 -13.62 4.40
N GLY A 1019 -7.75 -12.30 4.50
CA GLY A 1019 -7.64 -11.62 5.79
C GLY A 1019 -6.24 -11.77 6.41
N GLU A 1020 -6.17 -11.67 7.74
CA GLU A 1020 -4.93 -11.91 8.49
C GLU A 1020 -4.53 -13.40 8.46
N PRO A 1021 -3.23 -13.74 8.32
CA PRO A 1021 -2.75 -15.13 8.18
C PRO A 1021 -2.67 -15.87 9.53
N CYS A 1022 -3.71 -15.73 10.36
CA CYS A 1022 -3.83 -16.35 11.68
C CYS A 1022 -4.70 -17.62 11.60
N VAL A 1023 -4.50 -18.54 12.55
CA VAL A 1023 -5.54 -19.52 12.90
C VAL A 1023 -6.39 -18.96 14.04
N VAL A 1024 -7.70 -19.19 13.95
CA VAL A 1024 -8.70 -18.60 14.86
C VAL A 1024 -9.35 -19.70 15.69
N GLU A 1025 -9.55 -19.47 16.99
CA GLU A 1025 -10.28 -20.39 17.84
C GLU A 1025 -11.80 -20.22 17.67
N ILE A 1026 -12.48 -21.31 17.33
CA ILE A 1026 -13.93 -21.45 17.28
C ILE A 1026 -14.38 -22.26 18.50
N SER A 1027 -15.22 -21.70 19.36
CA SER A 1027 -15.62 -22.36 20.61
C SER A 1027 -17.01 -23.02 20.48
N PRO A 1028 -17.12 -24.37 20.61
CA PRO A 1028 -18.39 -25.09 20.75
C PRO A 1028 -19.30 -24.56 21.87
N GLN A 1029 -18.70 -23.95 22.90
CA GLN A 1029 -19.38 -23.37 24.05
C GLN A 1029 -19.97 -21.98 23.73
N LEU A 1030 -19.35 -21.25 22.78
CA LEU A 1030 -19.80 -19.92 22.33
C LEU A 1030 -20.76 -19.96 21.13
N GLY A 1031 -20.69 -20.99 20.30
CA GLY A 1031 -21.39 -21.01 19.00
C GLY A 1031 -20.72 -20.15 17.91
N ARG A 1032 -19.53 -19.59 18.19
CA ARG A 1032 -18.81 -18.61 17.34
C ARG A 1032 -17.30 -18.56 17.67
N PRO A 1033 -16.48 -17.76 16.96
CA PRO A 1033 -15.09 -17.52 17.37
C PRO A 1033 -14.97 -16.93 18.78
N SER A 1034 -13.91 -17.27 19.51
CA SER A 1034 -13.64 -16.73 20.86
C SER A 1034 -12.87 -15.40 20.86
N GLY A 1035 -12.40 -14.97 19.69
CA GLY A 1035 -11.46 -13.85 19.55
C GLY A 1035 -10.00 -14.23 19.83
N GLN A 1036 -9.72 -15.42 20.36
CA GLN A 1036 -8.36 -15.95 20.46
C GLN A 1036 -7.83 -16.32 19.07
N VAL A 1037 -6.61 -15.87 18.77
CA VAL A 1037 -5.95 -16.09 17.49
C VAL A 1037 -4.47 -16.41 17.69
N ILE A 1038 -3.95 -17.30 16.85
CA ILE A 1038 -2.52 -17.57 16.75
C ILE A 1038 -2.07 -17.06 15.39
N CYS A 1039 -1.31 -15.96 15.39
CA CYS A 1039 -0.87 -15.26 14.18
C CYS A 1039 0.63 -15.49 13.92
N PRO A 1040 1.03 -16.62 13.31
CA PRO A 1040 2.41 -16.83 12.90
C PRO A 1040 2.80 -15.89 11.74
N PRO A 1041 4.09 -15.54 11.58
CA PRO A 1041 4.57 -14.64 10.54
C PRO A 1041 4.65 -15.33 9.16
N ILE A 1042 3.49 -15.70 8.62
CA ILE A 1042 3.31 -16.40 7.35
C ILE A 1042 2.67 -15.42 6.34
N ALA A 1043 3.13 -15.40 5.08
CA ALA A 1043 2.72 -14.38 4.11
C ALA A 1043 1.41 -14.67 3.37
N HIS A 1044 0.86 -15.89 3.46
CA HIS A 1044 -0.22 -16.38 2.60
C HIS A 1044 -1.26 -17.18 3.40
N GLY A 1045 -2.54 -17.07 3.02
CA GLY A 1045 -3.65 -17.78 3.66
C GLY A 1045 -3.49 -19.30 3.58
N GLN A 1046 -3.66 -19.96 4.72
CA GLN A 1046 -3.46 -21.41 4.86
C GLN A 1046 -4.75 -22.15 4.48
N ARG A 1047 -4.65 -23.42 4.11
CA ARG A 1047 -5.81 -24.27 3.82
C ARG A 1047 -5.97 -25.46 4.74
N GLY A 1048 -4.92 -26.28 4.91
CA GLY A 1048 -4.94 -27.43 5.83
C GLY A 1048 -4.37 -27.09 7.21
N LEU A 1049 -4.86 -27.73 8.27
CA LEU A 1049 -4.49 -27.44 9.67
C LEU A 1049 -4.53 -28.70 10.56
N ALA A 1050 -3.45 -28.98 11.28
CA ALA A 1050 -3.38 -30.08 12.27
C ALA A 1050 -2.76 -29.62 13.60
N PHE A 1051 -2.97 -30.40 14.66
CA PHE A 1051 -2.50 -30.12 16.02
C PHE A 1051 -1.67 -31.29 16.58
N ASN A 1052 -0.59 -30.98 17.31
CA ASN A 1052 0.18 -31.96 18.06
C ASN A 1052 -0.17 -31.92 19.55
N PRO A 1053 -0.91 -32.90 20.09
CA PRO A 1053 -1.27 -32.93 21.50
C PRO A 1053 -0.07 -33.13 22.45
N TYR A 1054 1.08 -33.62 21.98
CA TYR A 1054 2.25 -33.83 22.86
C TYR A 1054 2.98 -32.54 23.28
N ASP A 1055 2.98 -31.50 22.44
CA ASP A 1055 3.69 -30.24 22.71
C ASP A 1055 2.89 -28.96 22.43
N SER A 1056 1.60 -29.09 22.10
CA SER A 1056 0.68 -27.97 21.81
C SER A 1056 1.17 -27.08 20.66
N THR A 1057 1.72 -27.72 19.61
CA THR A 1057 2.10 -27.06 18.35
C THR A 1057 1.09 -27.34 17.25
N PHE A 1058 1.02 -26.42 16.29
CA PHE A 1058 0.14 -26.50 15.13
C PHE A 1058 0.96 -26.66 13.85
N PHE A 1059 0.42 -27.40 12.89
CA PHE A 1059 0.90 -27.49 11.51
C PHE A 1059 -0.10 -26.79 10.60
N SER A 1060 0.35 -25.93 9.69
CA SER A 1060 -0.51 -25.33 8.66
C SER A 1060 0.09 -25.49 7.27
N GLY A 1061 -0.76 -25.77 6.28
CA GLY A 1061 -0.34 -26.01 4.90
C GLY A 1061 -1.04 -25.09 3.91
N SER A 1062 -0.26 -24.51 2.99
CA SER A 1062 -0.77 -23.62 1.93
C SER A 1062 -0.93 -24.34 0.60
N TRP A 1063 -2.12 -24.22 0.01
CA TRP A 1063 -2.42 -24.63 -1.36
C TRP A 1063 -1.73 -23.74 -2.42
N THR A 1064 -1.34 -22.51 -2.07
CA THR A 1064 -0.92 -21.49 -3.06
C THR A 1064 0.59 -21.40 -3.29
N ASP A 1065 1.39 -21.88 -2.35
CA ASP A 1065 2.87 -21.85 -2.36
C ASP A 1065 3.51 -23.22 -2.05
N GLY A 1066 2.70 -24.19 -1.59
CA GLY A 1066 3.10 -25.56 -1.26
C GLY A 1066 3.98 -25.70 -0.03
N ILE A 1067 3.97 -24.70 0.87
CA ILE A 1067 4.72 -24.71 2.13
C ILE A 1067 3.86 -25.28 3.26
N LEU A 1068 4.50 -26.14 4.05
CA LEU A 1068 4.05 -26.61 5.34
C LEU A 1068 4.83 -25.86 6.42
N HIS A 1069 4.13 -25.25 7.36
CA HIS A 1069 4.67 -24.55 8.52
C HIS A 1069 4.36 -25.33 9.80
N GLN A 1070 5.22 -25.21 10.83
CA GLN A 1070 4.86 -25.55 12.21
C GLN A 1070 5.17 -24.36 13.12
N PHE A 1071 4.27 -24.05 14.05
CA PHE A 1071 4.39 -23.00 15.05
C PHE A 1071 3.83 -23.46 16.41
N ASN A 1072 4.21 -22.78 17.49
CA ASN A 1072 3.64 -23.02 18.82
C ASN A 1072 2.37 -22.20 19.05
N ALA A 1073 1.65 -22.46 20.16
CA ALA A 1073 0.46 -21.71 20.58
C ALA A 1073 0.67 -20.19 20.81
N ALA A 1074 1.92 -19.68 20.72
CA ALA A 1074 2.24 -18.24 20.75
C ALA A 1074 2.61 -17.68 19.37
N GLY A 1075 2.30 -18.40 18.29
CA GLY A 1075 2.58 -18.00 16.89
C GLY A 1075 4.06 -18.00 16.52
N SER A 1076 4.95 -18.45 17.41
CA SER A 1076 6.39 -18.49 17.12
C SER A 1076 6.66 -19.63 16.14
N PRO A 1077 7.24 -19.36 14.95
CA PRO A 1077 7.53 -20.40 13.97
C PRO A 1077 8.66 -21.28 14.47
N LEU A 1078 8.52 -22.59 14.27
CA LEU A 1078 9.48 -23.62 14.71
C LEU A 1078 10.28 -24.16 13.52
N ARG A 1079 9.60 -24.35 12.38
CA ARG A 1079 10.17 -24.87 11.12
C ARG A 1079 9.20 -24.61 9.97
N SER A 1080 9.68 -24.59 8.74
CA SER A 1080 8.82 -24.55 7.54
C SER A 1080 9.51 -25.19 6.35
N VAL A 1081 8.81 -26.03 5.59
CA VAL A 1081 9.34 -26.77 4.44
C VAL A 1081 8.45 -26.58 3.21
N ASN A 1082 9.04 -26.36 2.04
CA ASN A 1082 8.27 -26.30 0.80
C ASN A 1082 8.16 -27.71 0.19
N LEU A 1083 6.98 -28.31 0.30
CA LEU A 1083 6.66 -29.66 -0.20
C LEU A 1083 6.33 -29.68 -1.69
N ALA A 1084 6.07 -28.50 -2.29
CA ALA A 1084 5.52 -28.34 -3.64
C ALA A 1084 4.15 -29.01 -3.87
N MET A 1085 3.38 -29.22 -2.79
CA MET A 1085 2.06 -29.87 -2.79
C MET A 1085 0.90 -28.86 -2.75
N ASN A 1086 -0.25 -29.23 -3.32
CA ASN A 1086 -1.49 -28.44 -3.22
C ASN A 1086 -2.23 -28.77 -1.91
N ILE A 1087 -1.66 -28.38 -0.76
CA ILE A 1087 -2.17 -28.80 0.55
C ILE A 1087 -3.60 -28.27 0.78
N SER A 1088 -4.57 -29.15 1.01
CA SER A 1088 -5.96 -28.78 1.32
C SER A 1088 -6.40 -29.12 2.74
N GLY A 1089 -5.85 -30.18 3.33
CA GLY A 1089 -6.14 -30.66 4.67
C GLY A 1089 -4.91 -31.34 5.31
N LEU A 1090 -4.84 -31.38 6.63
CA LEU A 1090 -3.72 -31.96 7.38
C LEU A 1090 -4.23 -32.78 8.58
N ALA A 1091 -3.71 -33.99 8.78
CA ALA A 1091 -3.99 -34.78 9.98
C ALA A 1091 -2.68 -35.29 10.59
N PHE A 1092 -2.57 -35.32 11.93
CA PHE A 1092 -1.34 -35.73 12.61
C PHE A 1092 -1.57 -36.93 13.52
N ASN A 1093 -0.85 -38.03 13.30
CA ASN A 1093 -0.83 -39.16 14.23
C ASN A 1093 0.34 -39.01 15.22
N PRO A 1094 0.07 -38.63 16.49
CA PRO A 1094 1.12 -38.47 17.49
C PRO A 1094 1.79 -39.78 17.92
N ASP A 1095 1.11 -40.94 17.85
CA ASP A 1095 1.68 -42.22 18.33
C ASP A 1095 2.77 -42.76 17.38
N THR A 1096 2.56 -42.63 16.08
CA THR A 1096 3.59 -42.92 15.05
C THR A 1096 4.51 -41.73 14.79
N GLY A 1097 4.09 -40.52 15.16
CA GLY A 1097 4.78 -39.27 14.86
C GLY A 1097 4.66 -38.87 13.38
N HIS A 1098 3.69 -39.40 12.64
CA HIS A 1098 3.53 -39.10 11.21
C HIS A 1098 2.50 -37.99 10.94
N LEU A 1099 2.78 -37.15 9.95
CA LEU A 1099 1.88 -36.12 9.44
C LEU A 1099 1.33 -36.51 8.06
N PHE A 1100 0.02 -36.59 7.94
CA PHE A 1100 -0.70 -36.83 6.70
C PHE A 1100 -1.04 -35.49 6.03
N VAL A 1101 -0.75 -35.38 4.73
CA VAL A 1101 -0.93 -34.19 3.92
C VAL A 1101 -1.84 -34.52 2.75
N LEU A 1102 -3.05 -33.96 2.73
CA LEU A 1102 -4.04 -34.16 1.67
C LEU A 1102 -3.79 -33.17 0.50
N SER A 1103 -3.72 -33.69 -0.72
CA SER A 1103 -3.28 -32.99 -1.94
C SER A 1103 -4.44 -32.74 -2.91
N ASN A 1104 -4.95 -31.51 -2.97
CA ASN A 1104 -6.00 -31.10 -3.90
C ASN A 1104 -5.44 -30.84 -5.32
N ALA A 1105 -5.35 -31.90 -6.14
CA ALA A 1105 -4.74 -31.86 -7.47
C ALA A 1105 -5.26 -32.97 -8.41
N ASP A 1106 -4.71 -33.03 -9.63
CA ASP A 1106 -4.97 -34.01 -10.71
C ASP A 1106 -3.88 -35.09 -10.89
N GLN A 1107 -2.80 -35.02 -10.11
CA GLN A 1107 -1.60 -35.84 -10.29
C GLN A 1107 -0.93 -36.12 -8.94
N GLY A 1108 -0.27 -37.27 -8.81
CA GLY A 1108 0.35 -37.71 -7.54
C GLY A 1108 -0.53 -38.67 -6.76
N PHE A 1109 -0.29 -38.75 -5.45
CA PHE A 1109 -1.16 -39.43 -4.49
C PHE A 1109 -2.17 -38.44 -3.89
N ASP A 1110 -3.34 -38.91 -3.48
CA ASP A 1110 -4.27 -38.12 -2.64
C ASP A 1110 -3.60 -37.70 -1.34
N VAL A 1111 -3.05 -38.67 -0.61
CA VAL A 1111 -2.47 -38.47 0.73
C VAL A 1111 -0.98 -38.77 0.71
N TYR A 1112 -0.18 -37.82 1.18
CA TYR A 1112 1.24 -37.99 1.44
C TYR A 1112 1.50 -38.12 2.94
N VAL A 1113 2.41 -39.02 3.32
CA VAL A 1113 2.81 -39.26 4.71
C VAL A 1113 4.22 -38.73 4.92
N LEU A 1114 4.39 -37.88 5.94
CA LEU A 1114 5.65 -37.25 6.33
C LEU A 1114 6.05 -37.71 7.73
N ASP A 1115 7.36 -37.77 7.96
CA ASP A 1115 7.93 -37.88 9.32
C ASP A 1115 7.74 -36.55 10.07
N GLY A 1116 7.06 -36.58 11.21
CA GLY A 1116 6.69 -35.40 11.99
C GLY A 1116 7.83 -34.75 12.76
N GLU A 1117 9.04 -35.32 12.83
CA GLU A 1117 10.23 -34.68 13.43
C GLU A 1117 11.08 -33.94 12.38
N SER A 1118 11.26 -34.51 11.18
CA SER A 1118 12.08 -33.94 10.10
C SER A 1118 11.30 -33.25 8.98
N LEU A 1119 9.97 -33.44 8.92
CA LEU A 1119 9.09 -33.08 7.80
C LEU A 1119 9.53 -33.65 6.45
N THR A 1120 10.18 -34.82 6.45
CA THR A 1120 10.58 -35.53 5.23
C THR A 1120 9.48 -36.47 4.76
N ILE A 1121 9.23 -36.51 3.45
CA ILE A 1121 8.17 -37.33 2.85
C ILE A 1121 8.59 -38.81 2.90
N LEU A 1122 7.80 -39.62 3.59
CA LEU A 1122 7.98 -41.06 3.74
C LEU A 1122 7.34 -41.83 2.59
N GLY A 1123 6.19 -41.39 2.08
CA GLY A 1123 5.43 -42.07 1.03
C GLY A 1123 4.06 -41.42 0.77
N GLY A 1124 3.15 -42.16 0.14
CA GLY A 1124 1.74 -41.76 -0.03
C GLY A 1124 0.83 -42.88 -0.54
N PHE A 1125 -0.47 -42.61 -0.62
CA PHE A 1125 -1.50 -43.52 -1.13
C PHE A 1125 -2.71 -42.75 -1.70
N ASP A 1126 -3.48 -43.43 -2.56
CA ASP A 1126 -4.71 -42.92 -3.19
C ASP A 1126 -5.95 -43.33 -2.37
N VAL A 1127 -6.98 -42.49 -2.34
CA VAL A 1127 -8.19 -42.70 -1.52
C VAL A 1127 -9.35 -43.22 -2.37
N SER A 1128 -9.88 -44.38 -2.02
CA SER A 1128 -10.98 -45.00 -2.76
C SER A 1128 -12.26 -44.15 -2.71
N GLY A 1129 -12.61 -43.49 -3.81
CA GLY A 1129 -13.81 -42.62 -3.90
C GLY A 1129 -13.51 -41.11 -3.86
N LEU A 1130 -12.24 -40.73 -3.97
CA LEU A 1130 -11.78 -39.36 -4.17
C LEU A 1130 -11.18 -39.27 -5.58
N GLU A 1131 -11.53 -38.23 -6.35
CA GLU A 1131 -10.98 -37.99 -7.70
C GLU A 1131 -10.30 -36.60 -7.77
N ASP A 1132 -9.70 -36.28 -8.92
CA ASP A 1132 -8.98 -35.02 -9.19
C ASP A 1132 -9.69 -33.77 -8.63
N PHE A 1133 -8.97 -33.00 -7.80
CA PHE A 1133 -9.44 -31.77 -7.12
C PHE A 1133 -10.66 -31.91 -6.18
N GLN A 1134 -11.10 -33.12 -5.81
CA GLN A 1134 -12.23 -33.32 -4.89
C GLN A 1134 -11.85 -33.21 -3.40
N GLN A 1135 -10.55 -33.20 -3.10
CA GLN A 1135 -9.97 -33.16 -1.75
C GLN A 1135 -10.23 -31.81 -1.05
N ALA A 1136 -10.70 -31.79 0.20
CA ALA A 1136 -10.75 -30.58 1.04
C ALA A 1136 -10.04 -30.78 2.39
N GLY A 1137 -10.73 -30.63 3.52
CA GLY A 1137 -10.17 -30.88 4.85
C GLY A 1137 -9.97 -32.37 5.17
N MET A 1138 -9.14 -32.65 6.18
CA MET A 1138 -8.82 -34.01 6.63
C MET A 1138 -8.36 -34.01 8.09
N GLU A 1139 -8.89 -34.92 8.91
CA GLU A 1139 -8.44 -35.14 10.29
C GLU A 1139 -8.36 -36.65 10.62
N ILE A 1140 -7.65 -37.06 11.69
CA ILE A 1140 -7.51 -38.46 12.12
C ILE A 1140 -8.27 -38.74 13.42
N ASP A 1141 -8.88 -39.93 13.53
CA ASP A 1141 -9.53 -40.39 14.77
C ASP A 1141 -8.61 -41.26 15.65
N CYS A 1142 -9.07 -41.54 16.88
CA CYS A 1142 -8.32 -42.36 17.83
C CYS A 1142 -8.11 -43.82 17.42
N GLN A 1143 -8.87 -44.34 16.45
CA GLN A 1143 -8.62 -45.68 15.89
C GLN A 1143 -7.45 -45.63 14.89
N GLY A 1144 -7.19 -44.46 14.31
CA GLY A 1144 -6.19 -44.20 13.27
C GLY A 1144 -6.82 -44.07 11.88
N HIS A 1145 -8.14 -43.89 11.76
CA HIS A 1145 -8.79 -43.68 10.47
C HIS A 1145 -8.74 -42.18 10.09
N LEU A 1146 -8.52 -41.89 8.81
CA LEU A 1146 -8.63 -40.54 8.27
C LEU A 1146 -10.08 -40.24 7.91
N TRP A 1147 -10.54 -39.06 8.29
CA TRP A 1147 -11.85 -38.51 7.98
C TRP A 1147 -11.67 -37.36 6.99
N ILE A 1148 -12.12 -37.55 5.75
CA ILE A 1148 -11.83 -36.66 4.61
C ILE A 1148 -13.14 -36.11 4.03
N ILE A 1149 -13.12 -34.83 3.64
CA ILE A 1149 -14.22 -34.20 2.89
C ILE A 1149 -13.98 -34.29 1.38
N ASN A 1150 -14.97 -34.83 0.66
CA ASN A 1150 -15.11 -34.68 -0.79
C ASN A 1150 -15.96 -33.43 -1.08
N GLN A 1151 -15.32 -32.32 -1.46
CA GLN A 1151 -16.00 -31.03 -1.66
C GLN A 1151 -16.96 -31.00 -2.85
N VAL A 1152 -16.86 -31.97 -3.77
CA VAL A 1152 -17.65 -32.02 -5.02
C VAL A 1152 -18.85 -32.95 -4.91
N SER A 1153 -18.70 -34.09 -4.23
CA SER A 1153 -19.82 -35.01 -3.97
C SER A 1153 -20.60 -34.69 -2.69
N GLY A 1154 -20.04 -33.88 -1.79
CA GLY A 1154 -20.60 -33.59 -0.47
C GLY A 1154 -20.46 -34.75 0.53
N GLU A 1155 -19.72 -35.80 0.19
CA GLU A 1155 -19.47 -36.96 1.06
C GLU A 1155 -18.35 -36.71 2.07
N VAL A 1156 -18.55 -37.29 3.25
CA VAL A 1156 -17.54 -37.48 4.29
C VAL A 1156 -17.08 -38.94 4.24
N LEU A 1157 -15.77 -39.16 4.14
CA LEU A 1157 -15.14 -40.47 3.94
C LEU A 1157 -14.37 -40.90 5.20
N GLU A 1158 -14.62 -42.10 5.70
CA GLU A 1158 -13.81 -42.79 6.72
C GLU A 1158 -12.84 -43.74 5.99
N VAL A 1159 -11.53 -43.55 6.15
CA VAL A 1159 -10.49 -44.19 5.34
C VAL A 1159 -9.40 -44.81 6.23
N ASP A 1160 -8.94 -46.02 5.91
CA ASP A 1160 -7.82 -46.63 6.61
C ASP A 1160 -6.50 -45.92 6.25
N SER A 1161 -5.80 -45.35 7.24
CA SER A 1161 -4.49 -44.71 7.06
C SER A 1161 -3.34 -45.71 6.87
N GLY A 1162 -3.58 -46.99 7.14
CA GLY A 1162 -2.54 -48.01 7.36
C GLY A 1162 -2.00 -48.05 8.80
N GLU A 1163 -2.37 -47.09 9.65
CA GLU A 1163 -1.89 -46.93 11.03
C GLU A 1163 -2.99 -47.17 12.06
N ARG A 1164 -2.64 -47.18 13.35
CA ARG A 1164 -3.55 -47.46 14.46
C ARG A 1164 -3.26 -46.53 15.63
N SER A 1165 -4.27 -46.26 16.46
CA SER A 1165 -4.13 -45.69 17.82
C SER A 1165 -3.61 -44.24 17.95
N ALA A 1166 -4.22 -43.27 17.26
CA ALA A 1166 -3.76 -41.86 17.33
C ALA A 1166 -3.97 -41.14 18.68
N CYS A 1167 -4.51 -41.81 19.71
CA CYS A 1167 -4.86 -41.21 21.01
C CYS A 1167 -4.12 -41.78 22.23
N ALA A 1168 -2.93 -42.39 22.04
CA ALA A 1168 -2.08 -42.86 23.15
C ALA A 1168 -1.57 -41.75 24.09
N TRP A 1169 -1.79 -40.48 23.74
CA TRP A 1169 -1.54 -39.31 24.60
C TRP A 1169 -2.64 -39.05 25.64
N ALA A 1170 -3.85 -39.59 25.46
CA ALA A 1170 -5.04 -39.28 26.26
C ALA A 1170 -5.24 -40.19 27.50
N ASP A 1171 -4.30 -41.10 27.75
CA ASP A 1171 -4.28 -42.04 28.88
C ASP A 1171 -2.87 -42.00 29.49
N VAL A 1172 -2.76 -41.81 30.80
CA VAL A 1172 -1.50 -41.77 31.54
C VAL A 1172 -1.54 -42.87 32.60
N PRO A 1173 -1.17 -44.14 32.28
CA PRO A 1173 -1.45 -45.29 33.14
C PRO A 1173 -0.81 -45.31 34.54
N TRP A 1174 0.01 -44.31 34.88
CA TRP A 1174 0.62 -44.09 36.21
C TRP A 1174 0.00 -42.90 36.97
N LEU A 1175 -1.08 -42.31 36.47
CA LEU A 1175 -1.82 -41.17 37.03
C LEU A 1175 -3.32 -41.55 37.19
N GLU A 1176 -4.00 -40.94 38.16
CA GLU A 1176 -5.47 -40.97 38.29
C GLU A 1176 -5.94 -39.64 38.90
N ILE A 1177 -6.97 -39.02 38.31
CA ILE A 1177 -7.56 -37.75 38.76
C ILE A 1177 -8.93 -38.00 39.43
N SER A 1178 -9.12 -37.57 40.67
CA SER A 1178 -10.41 -37.74 41.37
C SER A 1178 -10.77 -36.61 42.36
N PRO A 1179 -11.89 -35.88 42.19
CA PRO A 1179 -12.81 -35.92 41.03
C PRO A 1179 -12.20 -35.25 39.78
N SER A 1180 -12.62 -35.66 38.59
CA SER A 1180 -12.19 -35.08 37.31
C SER A 1180 -13.06 -33.92 36.82
N ALA A 1181 -14.03 -33.45 37.61
CA ALA A 1181 -14.87 -32.28 37.29
C ALA A 1181 -15.48 -31.65 38.55
N GLY A 1182 -15.90 -30.40 38.46
CA GLY A 1182 -16.62 -29.70 39.54
C GLY A 1182 -17.17 -28.34 39.13
N ASN A 1183 -18.14 -27.84 39.91
CA ASN A 1183 -18.71 -26.50 39.77
C ASN A 1183 -18.45 -25.75 41.08
N LEU A 1184 -18.03 -24.49 40.99
CA LEU A 1184 -17.63 -23.64 42.13
C LEU A 1184 -18.33 -22.28 42.05
N ALA A 1185 -19.08 -21.92 43.10
CA ALA A 1185 -19.55 -20.55 43.27
C ALA A 1185 -18.38 -19.60 43.63
N PRO A 1186 -18.55 -18.28 43.48
CA PRO A 1186 -17.56 -17.29 43.91
C PRO A 1186 -17.01 -17.52 45.32
N GLY A 1187 -15.70 -17.68 45.44
CA GLY A 1187 -15.00 -17.93 46.71
C GLY A 1187 -14.98 -19.38 47.19
N GLU A 1188 -15.61 -20.32 46.48
CA GLU A 1188 -15.53 -21.76 46.80
C GLU A 1188 -14.26 -22.43 46.25
N TRP A 1189 -13.92 -23.58 46.82
CA TRP A 1189 -12.79 -24.41 46.40
C TRP A 1189 -13.12 -25.90 46.42
N LEU A 1190 -12.47 -26.67 45.55
CA LEU A 1190 -12.52 -28.13 45.50
C LEU A 1190 -11.12 -28.72 45.58
N SER A 1191 -10.94 -29.73 46.44
CA SER A 1191 -9.71 -30.51 46.53
C SER A 1191 -9.77 -31.68 45.55
N ILE A 1192 -8.77 -31.78 44.69
CA ILE A 1192 -8.62 -32.85 43.69
C ILE A 1192 -7.46 -33.75 44.12
N ASN A 1193 -7.68 -35.06 44.12
CA ASN A 1193 -6.62 -36.02 44.35
C ASN A 1193 -5.97 -36.41 43.02
N LEU A 1194 -4.65 -36.37 42.96
CA LEU A 1194 -3.85 -37.01 41.92
C LEU A 1194 -3.18 -38.24 42.54
N VAL A 1195 -3.56 -39.44 42.12
CA VAL A 1195 -2.85 -40.67 42.52
C VAL A 1195 -1.74 -40.91 41.51
N LEU A 1196 -0.51 -41.12 41.98
CA LEU A 1196 0.63 -41.46 41.14
C LEU A 1196 1.12 -42.88 41.48
N ASP A 1197 1.04 -43.82 40.54
CA ASP A 1197 1.49 -45.21 40.71
C ASP A 1197 2.81 -45.50 39.97
N ALA A 1198 3.89 -45.55 40.73
CA ALA A 1198 5.24 -45.79 40.21
C ALA A 1198 5.50 -47.23 39.74
N SER A 1199 4.53 -48.16 39.89
CA SER A 1199 4.64 -49.53 39.32
C SER A 1199 4.14 -49.63 37.88
N LEU A 1200 3.38 -48.63 37.41
CA LEU A 1200 2.86 -48.51 36.04
C LEU A 1200 3.68 -47.52 35.18
N ALA A 1201 4.63 -46.83 35.79
CA ALA A 1201 5.53 -45.87 35.15
C ALA A 1201 6.61 -46.56 34.29
N ASN A 1202 6.88 -46.01 33.09
CA ASN A 1202 7.74 -46.61 32.07
C ASN A 1202 9.11 -45.90 31.95
N GLY A 1203 9.97 -46.09 32.96
CA GLY A 1203 11.35 -45.60 32.96
C GLY A 1203 11.71 -44.74 34.18
N LEU A 1204 12.93 -44.21 34.19
CA LEU A 1204 13.47 -43.45 35.34
C LEU A 1204 12.91 -42.03 35.46
N SER A 1205 12.30 -41.51 34.39
CA SER A 1205 11.68 -40.18 34.35
C SER A 1205 10.42 -40.27 33.49
N ASN A 1206 9.29 -39.87 34.04
CA ASN A 1206 7.98 -39.93 33.41
C ASN A 1206 7.33 -38.54 33.51
N THR A 1207 6.70 -38.09 32.44
CA THR A 1207 6.17 -36.72 32.31
C THR A 1207 4.75 -36.76 31.78
N ALA A 1208 3.89 -35.96 32.39
CA ALA A 1208 2.50 -35.79 32.00
C ALA A 1208 2.07 -34.35 32.27
N GLN A 1209 0.88 -33.98 31.83
CA GLN A 1209 0.20 -32.74 32.23
C GLN A 1209 -1.20 -33.09 32.72
N VAL A 1210 -1.75 -32.22 33.57
CA VAL A 1210 -3.18 -32.17 33.86
C VAL A 1210 -3.70 -30.83 33.33
N VAL A 1211 -4.67 -30.87 32.42
CA VAL A 1211 -5.31 -29.67 31.87
C VAL A 1211 -6.66 -29.47 32.52
N LEU A 1212 -6.91 -28.27 33.05
CA LEU A 1212 -8.21 -27.82 33.53
C LEU A 1212 -8.92 -27.03 32.43
N VAL A 1213 -10.01 -27.59 31.90
CA VAL A 1213 -10.93 -26.91 30.97
C VAL A 1213 -12.05 -26.26 31.79
N ASN A 1214 -12.56 -25.10 31.39
CA ASN A 1214 -13.57 -24.36 32.15
C ASN A 1214 -14.45 -23.45 31.28
N ASP A 1215 -15.54 -22.94 31.85
CA ASP A 1215 -16.53 -22.06 31.23
C ASP A 1215 -16.25 -20.56 31.45
N THR A 1216 -14.98 -20.15 31.57
CA THR A 1216 -14.56 -18.77 31.88
C THR A 1216 -13.67 -18.17 30.79
N PRO A 1217 -13.61 -16.84 30.62
CA PRO A 1217 -12.91 -16.17 29.52
C PRO A 1217 -11.36 -16.17 29.67
N TYR A 1218 -10.82 -16.89 30.66
CA TYR A 1218 -9.37 -16.93 30.96
C TYR A 1218 -8.63 -18.13 30.36
N GLY A 1219 -9.31 -18.95 29.57
CA GLY A 1219 -8.75 -20.15 28.94
C GLY A 1219 -8.50 -21.31 29.90
N SER A 1220 -7.87 -22.37 29.40
CA SER A 1220 -7.54 -23.57 30.17
C SER A 1220 -6.29 -23.38 31.05
N ILE A 1221 -6.16 -24.18 32.12
CA ILE A 1221 -5.03 -24.12 33.06
C ILE A 1221 -4.27 -25.44 33.08
N THR A 1222 -3.06 -25.43 32.55
CA THR A 1222 -2.20 -26.62 32.42
C THR A 1222 -1.21 -26.76 33.57
N ILE A 1223 -1.10 -27.98 34.13
CA ILE A 1223 -0.26 -28.32 35.28
C ILE A 1223 0.76 -29.40 34.86
N PRO A 1224 2.06 -29.07 34.71
CA PRO A 1224 3.10 -30.06 34.49
C PRO A 1224 3.25 -31.02 35.68
N ILE A 1225 3.21 -32.33 35.38
CA ILE A 1225 3.44 -33.43 36.32
C ILE A 1225 4.74 -34.16 35.94
N SER A 1226 5.59 -34.46 36.92
CA SER A 1226 6.82 -35.23 36.69
C SER A 1226 7.05 -36.26 37.78
N LEU A 1227 7.29 -37.51 37.38
CA LEU A 1227 7.54 -38.64 38.26
C LEU A 1227 8.93 -39.24 37.99
N LEU A 1228 9.85 -39.03 38.93
CA LEU A 1228 11.21 -39.55 38.89
C LEU A 1228 11.33 -40.83 39.71
N LEU A 1229 11.95 -41.87 39.15
CA LEU A 1229 12.29 -43.11 39.87
C LEU A 1229 13.82 -43.13 40.11
N PRO A 1230 14.29 -43.24 41.37
CA PRO A 1230 15.71 -43.18 41.66
C PRO A 1230 16.44 -44.44 41.20
N GLU A 1231 17.62 -44.27 40.59
CA GLU A 1231 18.44 -45.39 40.12
C GLU A 1231 18.68 -46.47 41.20
N ALA A 1232 18.50 -47.73 40.82
CA ALA A 1232 18.78 -48.87 41.68
C ALA A 1232 20.29 -48.97 41.98
N LYS A 1233 20.69 -48.49 43.17
CA LYS A 1233 22.08 -48.54 43.65
C LYS A 1233 22.63 -49.96 43.66
N SER A 1234 23.38 -50.30 42.61
CA SER A 1234 24.01 -51.60 42.41
C SER A 1234 25.09 -51.86 43.46
N PHE A 1235 24.73 -52.51 44.56
CA PHE A 1235 25.68 -52.99 45.55
C PHE A 1235 26.53 -54.13 44.96
N ILE A 1236 27.75 -53.81 44.52
CA ILE A 1236 28.77 -54.81 44.16
C ILE A 1236 29.42 -55.33 45.45
N PRO A 1237 29.26 -56.61 45.85
CA PRO A 1237 29.94 -57.15 47.02
C PRO A 1237 31.42 -57.42 46.70
N PHE A 1238 32.32 -56.83 47.48
CA PHE A 1238 33.75 -57.16 47.45
C PHE A 1238 33.96 -58.61 47.91
N ILE A 1239 34.34 -59.50 46.99
CA ILE A 1239 34.86 -60.84 47.31
C ILE A 1239 36.39 -60.80 47.23
N SER A 1240 37.06 -61.36 48.24
CA SER A 1240 38.53 -61.37 48.34
C SER A 1240 39.10 -62.76 48.08
N ARG A 1241 40.15 -62.81 47.23
CA ARG A 1241 40.93 -63.99 46.77
C ARG A 1241 40.31 -64.78 45.62
#